data_AF-A0A0Q8HFU2-F1
#
_entry.id   AF-A0A0Q8HFU2-F1
#
_cell.length_a   1.000
_cell.length_b   1.000
_cell.length_c   1.000
_cell.angle_alpha   90.00
_cell.angle_beta   90.00
_cell.angle_gamma   90.00
#
_symmetry.space_group_name_H-M   'P 1'
#
loop_
_entity.id
_entity.type
_entity.pdbx_description
1 polymer ?
#
loop_
_entity_poly.entity_id
_entity_poly.type
_entity_poly.pdbx_seq_one_letter_code
_entity_poly.pdbx_strand_id
1 'polypeptide(L)'
;MPRKLPSGTVTFAFTDVVGSTRAFIEHGPAYVAALPVVHRAIAASTTAHHGVVVETEGDGAFLAFPDALQGLEALREIQSRLERQPDDGPWLRVRIGAHTAEAEPVDDGYLALGVHVAARVSAAACAGQVLLSQALVDELGAAAPQSVVDLGAFDLKDIREPVRLWRACGDSTSPRATPARHTNVAEPLTSFLGRQQELEELDLLLGTPGLVSVVGPGGTGKTRLVSEYALSRASGRPSGIWLVQLASLTGPGQLLGTMTTAAGFPGTTTVSAFADELARRGDPILVLDNCEHLVDSVADLVHDLLVEARSLRILVTSREPLEVPGERVLRLRPLATGRPGDGSAVADDLFIARARSAGASLGPSDRDVVRDISLLLDGLPLAVELAAARVGMLPPTDLLANLRQGRVALRQRGGPARQRNLESLVGWSLDLLDDRHRDALRVLSVIPDRFSASMAVELLARMPGLPANATVELARRSLIDLDGSEYRMLSTIRDVVRADLVDHPDLKEAATEALFDWAVHRSAHPDTLESVSSWEARAMEDAVAWGLTHQREGAGDVMRQVARWATTHTRSPEVLSLAETVIATIPHPTSVDEVRLVSAAIRVLIGLHSEVKVTEDLVRRVIAAGRGTADPETLREVAGATSSIMLNLGFPDEALSLQQEAVHLAETTLARAGSLADLGWVHHMRGELEEAERIYEEALAITPPEVFNHLTLMGNIAEAQLDAGRFDQAAAQARKARRAAQGDPMLAAWTLGLLAIAEIGRGPSESARSIAAQAEAELVEVTRRDSPIGYVLDRLREVRPS
;
A
#
# COMPACT_ATOMS: atom_id res chain seq x y z
N MET A 1 65.49 42.63 -7.07
CA MET A 1 65.41 41.50 -8.03
C MET A 1 63.94 41.19 -8.24
N PRO A 2 63.48 40.93 -9.48
CA PRO A 2 62.11 40.48 -9.71
C PRO A 2 61.86 39.19 -8.93
N ARG A 3 60.68 39.08 -8.32
CA ARG A 3 60.26 37.95 -7.48
C ARG A 3 60.15 36.72 -8.38
N LYS A 4 60.95 35.67 -8.15
CA LYS A 4 60.89 34.45 -8.97
C LYS A 4 59.73 33.58 -8.48
N LEU A 5 58.66 33.50 -9.27
CA LEU A 5 57.51 32.64 -8.99
C LEU A 5 57.82 31.17 -9.34
N PRO A 6 57.36 30.19 -8.53
CA PRO A 6 57.41 28.75 -8.86
C PRO A 6 56.75 28.41 -10.21
N SER A 7 57.24 27.39 -10.91
CA SER A 7 56.68 26.88 -12.19
C SER A 7 56.72 25.36 -12.23
N GLY A 8 55.84 24.74 -13.02
CA GLY A 8 55.66 23.28 -13.06
C GLY A 8 54.58 22.88 -12.06
N THR A 9 54.81 21.81 -11.28
CA THR A 9 53.91 21.42 -10.19
C THR A 9 54.01 22.42 -9.04
N VAL A 10 52.97 23.22 -8.84
CA VAL A 10 52.94 24.29 -7.83
C VAL A 10 51.80 24.04 -6.84
N THR A 11 52.09 24.20 -5.55
CA THR A 11 51.07 24.20 -4.50
C THR A 11 50.61 25.62 -4.23
N PHE A 12 49.35 25.88 -4.55
CA PHE A 12 48.68 27.14 -4.31
C PHE A 12 47.92 27.10 -2.98
N ALA A 13 47.98 28.17 -2.20
CA ALA A 13 47.18 28.30 -1.00
C ALA A 13 46.57 29.70 -0.86
N PHE A 14 45.32 29.75 -0.41
CA PHE A 14 44.63 30.99 -0.09
C PHE A 14 44.33 31.04 1.39
N THR A 15 44.55 32.21 1.97
CA THR A 15 44.24 32.52 3.37
C THR A 15 43.22 33.64 3.42
N ASP A 16 42.33 33.62 4.42
CA ASP A 16 41.30 34.63 4.63
C ASP A 16 40.95 34.75 6.12
N VAL A 17 40.72 35.97 6.62
CA VAL A 17 40.37 36.20 8.03
C VAL A 17 38.86 36.02 8.23
N VAL A 18 38.47 35.06 9.06
CA VAL A 18 37.05 34.76 9.27
C VAL A 18 36.40 35.82 10.15
N GLY A 19 35.39 36.50 9.60
CA GLY A 19 34.62 37.51 10.33
C GLY A 19 35.32 38.87 10.43
N SER A 20 36.25 39.17 9.52
CA SER A 20 37.01 40.42 9.48
C SER A 20 36.15 41.69 9.47
N THR A 21 35.06 41.73 8.70
CA THR A 21 34.12 42.88 8.71
C THR A 21 33.53 43.13 10.10
N ARG A 22 33.13 42.06 10.80
CA ARG A 22 32.60 42.16 12.16
C ARG A 22 33.69 42.63 13.13
N ALA A 23 34.89 42.04 13.04
CA ALA A 23 36.01 42.44 13.87
C ALA A 23 36.44 43.90 13.63
N PHE A 24 36.37 44.39 12.39
CA PHE A 24 36.63 45.79 12.06
C PHE A 24 35.59 46.73 12.70
N ILE A 25 34.31 46.37 12.64
CA ILE A 25 33.22 47.15 13.25
C ILE A 25 33.34 47.16 14.79
N GLU A 26 33.62 46.01 15.40
CA GLU A 26 33.66 45.85 16.86
C GLU A 26 34.93 46.46 17.49
N HIS A 27 36.08 46.37 16.81
CA HIS A 27 37.37 46.71 17.40
C HIS A 27 38.10 47.88 16.72
N GLY A 28 37.59 48.37 15.57
CA GLY A 28 38.06 49.59 14.90
C GLY A 28 39.59 49.70 14.79
N PRO A 29 40.24 50.69 15.44
CA PRO A 29 41.70 50.86 15.39
C PRO A 29 42.51 49.63 15.82
N ALA A 30 42.00 48.82 16.75
CA ALA A 30 42.70 47.63 17.22
C ALA A 30 42.72 46.52 16.16
N TYR A 31 41.70 46.42 15.31
CA TYR A 31 41.72 45.54 14.13
C TYR A 31 42.80 45.98 13.14
N VAL A 32 42.86 47.29 12.85
CA VAL A 32 43.85 47.86 11.91
C VAL A 32 45.28 47.61 12.37
N ALA A 33 45.52 47.58 13.68
CA ALA A 33 46.82 47.23 14.27
C ALA A 33 47.11 45.71 14.23
N ALA A 34 46.09 44.86 14.37
CA ALA A 34 46.23 43.40 14.40
C ALA A 34 46.46 42.79 13.02
N LEU A 35 45.84 43.32 11.96
CA LEU A 35 45.93 42.74 10.61
C LEU A 35 47.39 42.64 10.06
N PRO A 36 48.26 43.66 10.21
CA PRO A 36 49.68 43.53 9.84
C PRO A 36 50.44 42.44 10.61
N VAL A 37 50.01 42.06 11.81
CA VAL A 37 50.60 40.94 12.57
C VAL A 37 50.28 39.62 11.87
N VAL A 38 49.03 39.45 11.43
CA VAL A 38 48.59 38.28 10.65
C VAL A 38 49.36 38.17 9.34
N HIS A 39 49.43 39.26 8.57
CA HIS A 39 50.19 39.27 7.31
C HIS A 39 51.68 38.98 7.51
N ARG A 40 52.30 39.48 8.58
CA ARG A 40 53.70 39.14 8.91
C ARG A 40 53.87 37.68 9.28
N ALA A 41 52.94 37.09 10.02
CA ALA A 41 52.99 35.67 10.37
C ALA A 41 52.90 34.79 9.12
N ILE A 42 51.95 35.10 8.22
CA ILE A 42 51.79 34.44 6.92
C ILE A 42 53.09 34.56 6.11
N ALA A 43 53.57 35.79 5.88
CA ALA A 43 54.76 36.01 5.07
C ALA A 43 56.03 35.34 5.64
N ALA A 44 56.20 35.36 6.96
CA ALA A 44 57.36 34.75 7.61
C ALA A 44 57.37 33.23 7.46
N SER A 45 56.24 32.56 7.70
CA SER A 45 56.11 31.11 7.55
C SER A 45 56.19 30.69 6.08
N THR A 46 55.56 31.42 5.16
CA THR A 46 55.69 31.17 3.72
C THR A 46 57.16 31.24 3.27
N THR A 47 57.90 32.27 3.69
CA THR A 47 59.31 32.44 3.30
C THR A 47 60.22 31.38 3.93
N ALA A 48 59.95 30.99 5.19
CA ALA A 48 60.73 29.99 5.91
C ALA A 48 60.71 28.61 5.21
N HIS A 49 59.63 28.30 4.50
CA HIS A 49 59.43 27.06 3.76
C HIS A 49 59.55 27.26 2.23
N HIS A 50 60.39 28.19 1.80
CA HIS A 50 60.71 28.44 0.39
C HIS A 50 59.51 28.79 -0.52
N GLY A 51 58.39 29.22 0.07
CA GLY A 51 57.23 29.72 -0.65
C GLY A 51 57.32 31.21 -0.97
N VAL A 52 56.38 31.67 -1.78
CA VAL A 52 56.24 33.07 -2.18
C VAL A 52 54.82 33.54 -1.87
N VAL A 53 54.70 34.69 -1.18
CA VAL A 53 53.43 35.44 -1.12
C VAL A 53 53.27 36.15 -2.45
N VAL A 54 52.38 35.66 -3.30
CA VAL A 54 52.13 36.21 -4.64
C VAL A 54 51.46 37.56 -4.50
N GLU A 55 50.35 37.61 -3.74
CA GLU A 55 49.56 38.81 -3.51
C GLU A 55 48.95 38.82 -2.10
N THR A 56 48.63 40.01 -1.62
CA THR A 56 47.86 40.23 -0.38
C THR A 56 46.75 41.21 -0.68
N GLU A 57 45.50 40.72 -0.71
CA GLU A 57 44.31 41.52 -0.98
C GLU A 57 43.48 41.65 0.30
N GLY A 58 43.35 42.88 0.81
CA GLY A 58 42.57 43.14 2.01
C GLY A 58 43.14 42.42 3.23
N ASP A 59 42.41 41.42 3.72
CA ASP A 59 42.70 40.57 4.87
C ASP A 59 43.08 39.13 4.50
N GLY A 60 43.16 38.82 3.20
CA GLY A 60 43.60 37.55 2.67
C GLY A 60 44.97 37.60 1.99
N ALA A 61 45.56 36.43 1.77
CA ALA A 61 46.81 36.30 1.03
C ALA A 61 46.81 35.08 0.11
N PHE A 62 47.41 35.27 -1.07
CA PHE A 62 47.65 34.22 -2.06
C PHE A 62 49.12 33.77 -2.01
N LEU A 63 49.32 32.48 -1.78
CA LEU A 63 50.62 31.86 -1.56
C LEU A 63 50.90 30.80 -2.64
N ALA A 64 52.15 30.67 -3.05
CA ALA A 64 52.62 29.63 -3.97
C ALA A 64 53.89 28.97 -3.45
N PHE A 65 53.94 27.63 -3.52
CA PHE A 65 55.07 26.82 -3.07
C PHE A 65 55.53 25.89 -4.19
N PRO A 66 56.85 25.74 -4.41
CA PRO A 66 57.40 24.83 -5.42
C PRO A 66 57.35 23.35 -4.98
N ASP A 67 57.03 23.07 -3.71
CA ASP A 67 57.01 21.72 -3.13
C ASP A 67 55.78 21.57 -2.21
N ALA A 68 55.09 20.44 -2.33
CA ALA A 68 53.83 20.19 -1.62
C ALA A 68 54.04 19.99 -0.11
N LEU A 69 55.13 19.35 0.31
CA LEU A 69 55.44 19.09 1.71
C LEU A 69 55.81 20.39 2.44
N GLN A 70 56.68 21.20 1.84
CA GLN A 70 57.02 22.52 2.34
C GLN A 70 55.80 23.44 2.39
N GLY A 71 54.93 23.36 1.38
CA GLY A 71 53.63 24.04 1.38
C GLY A 71 52.80 23.64 2.60
N LEU A 72 52.57 22.33 2.82
CA LEU A 72 51.80 21.84 3.96
C LEU A 72 52.40 22.29 5.30
N GLU A 73 53.72 22.17 5.48
CA GLU A 73 54.42 22.59 6.71
C GLU A 73 54.21 24.09 7.00
N ALA A 74 54.36 24.94 5.98
CA ALA A 74 54.09 26.37 6.11
C ALA A 74 52.65 26.65 6.56
N LEU A 75 51.65 26.02 5.94
CA LEU A 75 50.24 26.28 6.28
C LEU A 75 49.91 25.85 7.72
N ARG A 76 50.50 24.75 8.19
CA ARG A 76 50.38 24.31 9.59
C ARG A 76 51.06 25.27 10.55
N GLU A 77 52.24 25.79 10.19
CA GLU A 77 52.95 26.76 11.01
C GLU A 77 52.18 28.09 11.10
N ILE A 78 51.64 28.59 9.98
CA ILE A 78 50.76 29.77 9.95
C ILE A 78 49.60 29.58 10.93
N GLN A 79 48.93 28.43 10.85
CA GLN A 79 47.80 28.14 11.73
C GLN A 79 48.22 28.10 13.21
N SER A 80 49.32 27.39 13.52
CA SER A 80 49.84 27.29 14.88
C SER A 80 50.27 28.64 15.48
N ARG A 81 50.79 29.57 14.66
CA ARG A 81 51.20 30.90 15.12
C ARG A 81 50.01 31.80 15.42
N LEU A 82 48.87 31.57 14.76
CA LEU A 82 47.66 32.39 14.87
C LEU A 82 46.57 31.78 15.77
N GLU A 83 46.78 30.56 16.27
CA GLU A 83 45.81 29.87 17.14
C GLU A 83 45.69 30.49 18.54
N ARG A 84 46.70 31.24 19.00
CA ARG A 84 46.66 31.88 20.33
C ARG A 84 45.98 33.24 20.25
N GLN A 85 44.99 33.45 21.12
CA GLN A 85 44.39 34.76 21.32
C GLN A 85 45.44 35.74 21.85
N PRO A 86 45.62 36.92 21.23
CA PRO A 86 46.52 37.95 21.74
C PRO A 86 46.02 38.54 23.06
N ASP A 87 46.96 38.92 23.94
CA ASP A 87 46.65 39.53 25.25
C ASP A 87 45.92 40.88 25.11
N ASP A 88 46.25 41.63 24.06
CA ASP A 88 45.61 42.89 23.67
C ASP A 88 45.17 42.85 22.21
N GLY A 89 43.88 43.09 21.94
CA GLY A 89 43.31 43.22 20.59
C GLY A 89 42.40 42.05 20.15
N PRO A 90 41.82 42.14 18.93
CA PRO A 90 40.92 41.11 18.42
C PRO A 90 41.65 39.83 18.04
N TRP A 91 41.03 38.67 18.31
CA TRP A 91 41.54 37.38 17.85
C TRP A 91 41.15 37.11 16.39
N LEU A 92 42.07 37.41 15.48
CA LEU A 92 41.88 37.23 14.04
C LEU A 92 42.23 35.81 13.61
N ARG A 93 41.23 34.93 13.54
CA ARG A 93 41.40 33.55 13.07
C ARG A 93 41.35 33.49 11.55
N VAL A 94 42.30 32.75 10.97
CA VAL A 94 42.44 32.57 9.53
C VAL A 94 41.86 31.21 9.12
N ARG A 95 41.26 31.14 7.95
CA ARG A 95 40.95 29.89 7.25
C ARG A 95 41.90 29.71 6.08
N ILE A 96 42.32 28.48 5.82
CA ILE A 96 43.34 28.19 4.81
C ILE A 96 42.88 27.04 3.94
N GLY A 97 43.06 27.16 2.62
CA GLY A 97 42.85 26.07 1.69
C GLY A 97 43.94 25.98 0.64
N ALA A 98 44.34 24.76 0.29
CA ALA A 98 45.44 24.51 -0.62
C ALA A 98 45.14 23.43 -1.67
N HIS A 99 45.73 23.61 -2.85
CA HIS A 99 45.61 22.72 -4.00
C HIS A 99 46.89 22.72 -4.82
N THR A 100 47.24 21.56 -5.38
CA THR A 100 48.44 21.38 -6.21
C THR A 100 48.03 21.15 -7.65
N ALA A 101 48.67 21.86 -8.58
CA ALA A 101 48.43 21.74 -10.01
C ALA A 101 49.67 22.19 -10.81
N GLU A 102 49.72 21.78 -12.09
CA GLU A 102 50.67 22.34 -13.05
C GLU A 102 50.34 23.80 -13.36
N ALA A 103 51.35 24.67 -13.33
CA ALA A 103 51.19 26.09 -13.63
C ALA A 103 52.48 26.75 -14.12
N GLU A 104 52.32 27.74 -15.00
CA GLU A 104 53.37 28.67 -15.41
C GLU A 104 53.07 30.08 -14.91
N PRO A 105 54.07 30.84 -14.42
CA PRO A 105 53.91 32.25 -14.07
C PRO A 105 53.52 33.10 -15.27
N VAL A 106 52.57 34.02 -15.07
CA VAL A 106 52.16 35.03 -16.06
C VAL A 106 52.22 36.40 -15.39
N ASP A 107 53.04 37.31 -15.93
CA ASP A 107 53.37 38.61 -15.33
C ASP A 107 53.84 38.46 -13.87
N ASP A 108 53.13 39.09 -12.92
CA ASP A 108 53.40 39.04 -11.48
C ASP A 108 52.55 37.98 -10.74
N GLY A 109 51.87 37.07 -11.46
CA GLY A 109 50.96 36.07 -10.87
C GLY A 109 50.83 34.77 -11.65
N TYR A 110 49.64 34.15 -11.58
CA TYR A 110 49.32 32.87 -12.22
C TYR A 110 47.96 32.94 -12.92
N LEU A 111 47.88 32.38 -14.13
CA LEU A 111 46.62 32.14 -14.83
C LEU A 111 46.40 30.64 -15.02
N ALA A 112 46.02 29.96 -13.94
CA ALA A 112 45.80 28.50 -13.95
C ALA A 112 44.51 28.15 -13.21
N LEU A 113 43.80 27.11 -13.68
CA LEU A 113 42.58 26.60 -13.05
C LEU A 113 42.83 26.20 -11.58
N GLY A 114 44.03 25.71 -11.27
CA GLY A 114 44.43 25.34 -9.91
C GLY A 114 44.36 26.49 -8.90
N VAL A 115 44.53 27.74 -9.33
CA VAL A 115 44.38 28.92 -8.47
C VAL A 115 42.93 29.07 -8.02
N HIS A 116 41.98 28.90 -8.93
CA HIS A 116 40.56 28.97 -8.62
C HIS A 116 40.12 27.83 -7.69
N VAL A 117 40.64 26.62 -7.90
CA VAL A 117 40.36 25.48 -7.01
C VAL A 117 40.89 25.75 -5.59
N ALA A 118 42.15 26.22 -5.45
CA ALA A 118 42.73 26.56 -4.15
C ALA A 118 41.90 27.61 -3.39
N ALA A 119 41.42 28.65 -4.09
CA ALA A 119 40.55 29.66 -3.51
C ALA A 119 39.21 29.09 -3.02
N ARG A 120 38.63 28.14 -3.76
CA ARG A 120 37.37 27.47 -3.36
C ARG A 120 37.56 26.49 -2.21
N VAL A 121 38.70 25.78 -2.15
CA VAL A 121 39.08 24.95 -0.99
C VAL A 121 39.22 25.84 0.27
N SER A 122 39.82 27.02 0.14
CA SER A 122 39.94 27.97 1.26
C SER A 122 38.58 28.52 1.70
N ALA A 123 37.70 28.85 0.75
CA ALA A 123 36.34 29.30 1.06
C ALA A 123 35.51 28.25 1.81
N ALA A 124 35.76 26.96 1.57
CA ALA A 124 35.15 25.84 2.29
C ALA A 124 35.70 25.63 3.70
N ALA A 125 36.85 26.21 4.07
CA ALA A 125 37.42 26.04 5.40
C ALA A 125 36.68 26.88 6.47
N CYS A 126 36.59 26.32 7.68
CA CYS A 126 36.17 27.04 8.89
C CYS A 126 37.33 27.86 9.48
N ALA A 127 37.01 28.75 10.44
CA ALA A 127 38.02 29.51 11.17
C ALA A 127 39.00 28.57 11.89
N GLY A 128 40.29 28.76 11.65
CA GLY A 128 41.36 27.95 12.22
C GLY A 128 41.64 26.62 11.49
N GLN A 129 40.98 26.39 10.36
CA GLN A 129 41.09 25.14 9.61
C GLN A 129 42.02 25.28 8.41
N VAL A 130 42.82 24.23 8.18
CA VAL A 130 43.60 24.05 6.95
C VAL A 130 43.01 22.88 6.16
N LEU A 131 42.46 23.19 4.98
CA LEU A 131 41.91 22.20 4.05
C LEU A 131 42.84 21.97 2.85
N LEU A 132 42.95 20.71 2.43
CA LEU A 132 43.73 20.28 1.27
C LEU A 132 42.81 19.60 0.26
N SER A 133 43.04 19.82 -1.03
CA SER A 133 42.42 19.01 -2.09
C SER A 133 43.09 17.62 -2.21
N GLN A 134 42.39 16.66 -2.81
CA GLN A 134 42.96 15.34 -3.16
C GLN A 134 44.28 15.45 -3.96
N ALA A 135 44.35 16.32 -4.97
CA ALA A 135 45.55 16.46 -5.81
C ALA A 135 46.83 16.80 -5.00
N LEU A 136 46.69 17.57 -3.92
CA LEU A 136 47.80 17.89 -3.04
C LEU A 136 48.20 16.66 -2.19
N VAL A 137 47.23 15.89 -1.71
CA VAL A 137 47.49 14.65 -0.97
C VAL A 137 48.13 13.59 -1.86
N ASP A 138 47.71 13.49 -3.12
CA ASP A 138 48.31 12.59 -4.10
C ASP A 138 49.77 12.96 -4.38
N GLU A 139 50.07 14.27 -4.54
CA GLU A 139 51.44 14.77 -4.69
C GLU A 139 52.32 14.48 -3.47
N LEU A 140 51.77 14.60 -2.26
CA LEU A 140 52.48 14.24 -1.03
C LEU A 140 52.78 12.73 -0.97
N GLY A 141 51.91 11.89 -1.53
CA GLY A 141 52.05 10.43 -1.53
C GLY A 141 52.36 9.87 -0.14
N ALA A 142 53.46 9.12 -0.02
CA ALA A 142 53.89 8.52 1.25
C ALA A 142 54.41 9.54 2.29
N ALA A 143 54.66 10.79 1.88
CA ALA A 143 55.10 11.87 2.78
C ALA A 143 53.91 12.56 3.50
N ALA A 144 52.66 12.24 3.15
CA ALA A 144 51.49 12.79 3.83
C ALA A 144 51.47 12.38 5.32
N PRO A 145 51.42 13.35 6.27
CA PRO A 145 51.38 13.03 7.69
C PRO A 145 50.11 12.26 8.08
N GLN A 146 50.21 11.30 9.02
CA GLN A 146 49.06 10.55 9.55
C GLN A 146 47.99 11.43 10.20
N SER A 147 48.31 12.68 10.56
CA SER A 147 47.36 13.64 11.13
C SER A 147 46.42 14.26 10.10
N VAL A 148 46.64 14.03 8.79
CA VAL A 148 45.75 14.53 7.73
C VAL A 148 44.53 13.61 7.64
N VAL A 149 43.34 14.18 7.85
CA VAL A 149 42.08 13.42 7.96
C VAL A 149 41.24 13.63 6.70
N ASP A 150 40.81 12.54 6.07
CA ASP A 150 39.86 12.57 4.96
C ASP A 150 38.48 13.05 5.44
N LEU A 151 37.92 14.04 4.75
CA LEU A 151 36.59 14.57 5.05
C LEU A 151 35.54 14.14 4.02
N GLY A 152 35.93 13.48 2.93
CA GLY A 152 35.06 13.10 1.82
C GLY A 152 34.96 14.16 0.72
N ALA A 153 34.06 13.92 -0.23
CA ALA A 153 33.85 14.79 -1.39
C ALA A 153 32.86 15.92 -1.09
N PHE A 154 33.12 17.12 -1.63
CA PHE A 154 32.29 18.31 -1.44
C PHE A 154 32.06 19.03 -2.77
N ASP A 155 30.83 19.51 -2.95
CA ASP A 155 30.49 20.42 -4.05
C ASP A 155 31.00 21.82 -3.71
N LEU A 156 31.98 22.27 -4.48
CA LEU A 156 32.56 23.61 -4.35
C LEU A 156 31.98 24.56 -5.38
N LYS A 157 31.72 25.80 -4.98
CA LYS A 157 31.12 26.83 -5.84
C LYS A 157 31.92 27.00 -7.15
N ASP A 158 31.22 26.93 -8.28
CA ASP A 158 31.74 27.07 -9.64
C ASP A 158 32.74 25.97 -10.08
N ILE A 159 32.92 24.91 -9.27
CA ILE A 159 33.66 23.70 -9.66
C ILE A 159 32.64 22.63 -10.04
N ARG A 160 32.72 22.11 -11.27
CA ARG A 160 31.73 21.15 -11.79
C ARG A 160 31.81 19.79 -11.10
N GLU A 161 33.01 19.36 -10.72
CA GLU A 161 33.25 18.05 -10.12
C GLU A 161 33.43 18.17 -8.60
N PRO A 162 32.85 17.25 -7.81
CA PRO A 162 33.10 17.17 -6.38
C PRO A 162 34.60 17.12 -6.06
N VAL A 163 35.04 17.97 -5.14
CA VAL A 163 36.42 18.00 -4.67
C VAL A 163 36.51 17.24 -3.36
N ARG A 164 37.35 16.19 -3.31
CA ARG A 164 37.65 15.50 -2.05
C ARG A 164 38.58 16.33 -1.19
N LEU A 165 38.12 16.64 0.03
CA LEU A 165 38.78 17.54 0.96
C LEU A 165 39.40 16.76 2.12
N TRP A 166 40.55 17.22 2.56
CA TRP A 166 41.29 16.67 3.68
C TRP A 166 41.60 17.77 4.68
N ARG A 167 41.52 17.47 5.99
CA ARG A 167 41.89 18.41 7.05
C ARG A 167 43.31 18.15 7.51
N ALA A 168 44.16 19.16 7.42
CA ALA A 168 45.52 19.12 7.97
C ALA A 168 45.61 19.66 9.40
N CYS A 169 44.79 20.66 9.75
CA CYS A 169 44.73 21.33 11.06
C CYS A 169 43.32 21.87 11.34
N GLY A 170 43.01 22.13 12.61
CA GLY A 170 41.73 22.67 13.09
C GLY A 170 40.80 21.60 13.67
N ASP A 171 39.72 22.06 14.30
CA ASP A 171 38.76 21.21 15.02
C ASP A 171 37.94 20.30 14.10
N SER A 172 37.17 19.38 14.69
CA SER A 172 36.34 18.40 13.97
C SER A 172 35.13 19.00 13.22
N THR A 173 35.03 20.33 13.14
CA THR A 173 33.96 21.03 12.42
C THR A 173 33.95 20.68 10.93
N SER A 174 32.76 20.42 10.39
CA SER A 174 32.57 20.14 8.97
C SER A 174 32.93 21.36 8.11
N PRO A 175 33.49 21.17 6.90
CA PRO A 175 33.69 22.25 5.93
C PRO A 175 32.40 23.02 5.62
N ARG A 176 32.56 24.29 5.27
CA ARG A 176 31.51 25.21 4.80
C ARG A 176 31.17 24.98 3.32
N ALA A 177 31.01 23.72 2.94
CA ALA A 177 30.62 23.28 1.61
C ALA A 177 29.58 22.17 1.72
N THR A 178 28.82 21.95 0.66
CA THR A 178 27.84 20.86 0.62
C THR A 178 28.59 19.55 0.40
N PRO A 179 28.47 18.54 1.28
CA PRO A 179 28.99 17.21 0.99
C PRO A 179 28.41 16.71 -0.33
N ALA A 180 29.26 16.24 -1.23
CA ALA A 180 28.82 15.73 -2.51
C ALA A 180 27.98 14.48 -2.27
N ARG A 181 26.77 14.45 -2.85
CA ARG A 181 25.90 13.29 -2.73
C ARG A 181 26.44 12.20 -3.63
N HIS A 182 26.67 11.02 -3.08
CA HIS A 182 26.96 9.82 -3.87
C HIS A 182 25.68 9.26 -4.52
N THR A 183 24.82 10.14 -5.06
CA THR A 183 23.60 9.79 -5.79
C THR A 183 23.15 10.97 -6.66
N ASN A 184 22.48 10.67 -7.77
CA ASN A 184 21.85 11.63 -8.68
C ASN A 184 20.32 11.77 -8.43
N VAL A 185 19.79 11.20 -7.35
CA VAL A 185 18.37 11.28 -6.99
C VAL A 185 18.05 12.65 -6.38
N ALA A 186 17.01 13.30 -6.91
CA ALA A 186 16.49 14.55 -6.36
C ALA A 186 15.64 14.32 -5.11
N GLU A 187 15.74 15.23 -4.13
CA GLU A 187 14.88 15.17 -2.94
C GLU A 187 13.41 15.43 -3.31
N PRO A 188 12.50 14.51 -2.97
CA PRO A 188 11.09 14.70 -3.24
C PRO A 188 10.49 15.80 -2.36
N LEU A 189 9.52 16.54 -2.90
CA LEU A 189 8.81 17.61 -2.18
C LEU A 189 7.75 17.10 -1.20
N THR A 190 7.53 15.79 -1.15
CA THR A 190 6.47 15.15 -0.38
C THR A 190 7.04 14.12 0.58
N SER A 191 6.40 13.98 1.74
CA SER A 191 6.75 12.99 2.77
C SER A 191 6.60 11.54 2.28
N PHE A 192 7.43 10.66 2.82
CA PHE A 192 7.39 9.20 2.61
C PHE A 192 6.76 8.51 3.83
N LEU A 193 5.83 7.57 3.64
CA LEU A 193 5.03 6.98 4.73
C LEU A 193 4.91 5.45 4.62
N GLY A 194 5.13 4.78 5.77
CA GLY A 194 4.77 3.38 6.07
C GLY A 194 5.40 2.27 5.23
N ARG A 195 6.56 2.52 4.61
CA ARG A 195 7.35 1.53 3.85
C ARG A 195 8.71 1.21 4.48
N GLN A 196 8.76 1.30 5.81
CA GLN A 196 10.02 1.13 6.54
C GLN A 196 10.51 -0.32 6.49
N GLN A 197 9.59 -1.28 6.53
CA GLN A 197 9.91 -2.71 6.42
C GLN A 197 10.51 -3.04 5.04
N GLU A 198 9.95 -2.49 3.96
CA GLU A 198 10.47 -2.72 2.61
C GLU A 198 11.84 -2.06 2.39
N LEU A 199 12.14 -0.94 3.05
CA LEU A 199 13.48 -0.35 3.04
C LEU A 199 14.50 -1.26 3.75
N GLU A 200 14.12 -1.83 4.89
CA GLU A 200 14.96 -2.78 5.64
C GLU A 200 15.16 -4.09 4.86
N GLU A 201 14.13 -4.58 4.17
CA GLU A 201 14.22 -5.74 3.30
C GLU A 201 15.13 -5.46 2.10
N LEU A 202 15.08 -4.26 1.51
CA LEU A 202 16.04 -3.84 0.49
C LEU A 202 17.47 -3.80 1.02
N ASP A 203 17.72 -3.35 2.25
CA ASP A 203 19.05 -3.41 2.86
C ASP A 203 19.56 -4.86 2.97
N LEU A 204 18.69 -5.78 3.42
CA LEU A 204 19.03 -7.21 3.53
C LEU A 204 19.32 -7.82 2.16
N LEU A 205 18.48 -7.56 1.16
CA LEU A 205 18.67 -8.06 -0.19
C LEU A 205 19.94 -7.43 -0.80
N LEU A 206 20.11 -6.12 -0.76
CA LEU A 206 21.29 -5.46 -1.34
C LEU A 206 22.56 -5.62 -0.49
N GLY A 207 22.52 -6.34 0.62
CA GLY A 207 23.71 -6.76 1.37
C GLY A 207 24.69 -7.57 0.51
N THR A 208 24.17 -8.43 -0.38
CA THR A 208 24.96 -9.26 -1.29
C THR A 208 24.94 -8.71 -2.74
N PRO A 209 26.04 -8.87 -3.51
CA PRO A 209 26.04 -8.62 -4.95
C PRO A 209 24.94 -9.37 -5.70
N GLY A 210 24.54 -8.84 -6.86
CA GLY A 210 23.50 -9.42 -7.71
C GLY A 210 22.35 -8.47 -8.02
N LEU A 211 21.25 -9.06 -8.52
CA LEU A 211 20.04 -8.35 -8.93
C LEU A 211 18.95 -8.44 -7.87
N VAL A 212 18.33 -7.30 -7.56
CA VAL A 212 17.09 -7.20 -6.80
C VAL A 212 16.06 -6.46 -7.64
N SER A 213 14.89 -7.04 -7.82
CA SER A 213 13.79 -6.42 -8.58
C SER A 213 12.61 -6.11 -7.66
N VAL A 214 12.27 -4.84 -7.55
CA VAL A 214 11.04 -4.35 -6.95
C VAL A 214 9.94 -4.42 -8.00
N VAL A 215 9.01 -5.36 -7.81
CA VAL A 215 7.89 -5.59 -8.74
C VAL A 215 6.55 -5.27 -8.09
N GLY A 216 5.54 -4.97 -8.89
CA GLY A 216 4.18 -4.73 -8.38
C GLY A 216 3.35 -3.87 -9.33
N PRO A 217 2.05 -3.68 -9.01
CA PRO A 217 1.15 -2.91 -9.84
C PRO A 217 1.63 -1.48 -10.13
N GLY A 218 1.14 -0.86 -11.20
CA GLY A 218 1.39 0.56 -11.43
C GLY A 218 0.78 1.40 -10.30
N GLY A 219 1.51 2.41 -9.82
CA GLY A 219 1.00 3.31 -8.77
C GLY A 219 1.24 2.83 -7.33
N THR A 220 1.88 1.67 -7.10
CA THR A 220 2.23 1.17 -5.75
C THR A 220 3.39 1.90 -5.06
N GLY A 221 4.10 2.78 -5.79
CA GLY A 221 5.19 3.58 -5.25
C GLY A 221 6.59 2.98 -5.42
N LYS A 222 6.81 2.02 -6.33
CA LYS A 222 8.14 1.42 -6.60
C LYS A 222 9.24 2.45 -6.81
N THR A 223 9.05 3.40 -7.73
CA THR A 223 9.98 4.50 -7.99
C THR A 223 10.25 5.33 -6.74
N ARG A 224 9.21 5.57 -5.92
CA ARG A 224 9.37 6.33 -4.69
C ARG A 224 10.16 5.56 -3.63
N LEU A 225 9.92 4.25 -3.50
CA LEU A 225 10.66 3.36 -2.58
C LEU A 225 12.16 3.36 -2.93
N VAL A 226 12.52 3.13 -4.19
CA VAL A 226 13.94 3.06 -4.59
C VAL A 226 14.64 4.42 -4.52
N SER A 227 13.89 5.52 -4.75
CA SER A 227 14.41 6.88 -4.58
C SER A 227 14.69 7.17 -3.10
N GLU A 228 13.77 6.79 -2.21
CA GLU A 228 13.94 6.94 -0.76
C GLU A 228 15.10 6.09 -0.24
N TYR A 229 15.23 4.86 -0.75
CA TYR A 229 16.37 3.99 -0.45
C TYR A 229 17.70 4.65 -0.86
N ALA A 230 17.78 5.17 -2.09
CA ALA A 230 18.98 5.85 -2.58
C ALA A 230 19.34 7.07 -1.72
N LEU A 231 18.37 7.92 -1.39
CA LEU A 231 18.60 9.12 -0.58
C LEU A 231 19.02 8.80 0.86
N SER A 232 18.37 7.83 1.49
CA SER A 232 18.62 7.46 2.89
C SER A 232 19.91 6.66 3.10
N ARG A 233 20.46 6.03 2.05
CA ARG A 233 21.65 5.16 2.13
C ARG A 233 22.89 5.71 1.42
N ALA A 234 22.76 6.71 0.54
CA ALA A 234 23.90 7.26 -0.21
C ALA A 234 25.03 7.80 0.68
N SER A 235 24.72 8.40 1.83
CA SER A 235 25.74 8.96 2.74
C SER A 235 26.65 7.91 3.37
N GLY A 236 26.18 6.67 3.53
CA GLY A 236 26.95 5.55 4.07
C GLY A 236 27.72 4.75 3.01
N ARG A 237 27.64 5.15 1.73
CA ARG A 237 28.15 4.35 0.61
C ARG A 237 29.06 5.18 -0.33
N PRO A 238 30.39 5.12 -0.15
CA PRO A 238 31.34 5.93 -0.94
C PRO A 238 31.28 5.71 -2.46
N SER A 239 30.94 4.49 -2.91
CA SER A 239 30.77 4.18 -4.34
C SER A 239 29.45 4.71 -4.92
N GLY A 240 28.48 5.01 -4.05
CA GLY A 240 27.22 5.65 -4.39
C GLY A 240 26.11 4.73 -4.88
N ILE A 241 24.95 5.37 -5.10
CA ILE A 241 23.71 4.79 -5.58
C ILE A 241 23.21 5.65 -6.74
N TRP A 242 23.21 5.10 -7.96
CA TRP A 242 22.99 5.87 -9.18
C TRP A 242 21.69 5.44 -9.86
N LEU A 243 20.75 6.37 -10.01
CA LEU A 243 19.47 6.17 -10.65
C LEU A 243 19.59 6.36 -12.18
N VAL A 244 19.12 5.36 -12.91
CA VAL A 244 18.97 5.34 -14.36
C VAL A 244 17.48 5.32 -14.67
N GLN A 245 16.95 6.42 -15.21
CA GLN A 245 15.55 6.50 -15.60
C GLN A 245 15.38 5.99 -17.03
N LEU A 246 14.67 4.86 -17.20
CA LEU A 246 14.45 4.25 -18.51
C LEU A 246 13.15 4.69 -19.18
N ALA A 247 12.26 5.35 -18.43
CA ALA A 247 10.91 5.73 -18.86
C ALA A 247 10.80 6.48 -20.21
N SER A 248 11.84 7.22 -20.60
CA SER A 248 11.86 8.02 -21.83
C SER A 248 12.54 7.32 -23.01
N LEU A 249 13.06 6.10 -22.83
CA LEU A 249 13.73 5.38 -23.90
C LEU A 249 12.72 4.86 -24.91
N THR A 250 13.06 4.98 -26.18
CA THR A 250 12.23 4.52 -27.30
C THR A 250 12.70 3.19 -27.88
N GLY A 251 13.84 2.66 -27.42
CA GLY A 251 14.40 1.40 -27.88
C GLY A 251 15.72 1.01 -27.18
N PRO A 252 16.16 -0.24 -27.36
CA PRO A 252 17.25 -0.85 -26.59
C PRO A 252 18.63 -0.25 -26.89
N GLY A 253 18.86 0.29 -28.08
CA GLY A 253 20.16 0.84 -28.49
C GLY A 253 20.65 2.04 -27.65
N GLN A 254 19.78 2.64 -26.84
CA GLN A 254 20.11 3.77 -25.96
C GLN A 254 20.42 3.35 -24.51
N LEU A 255 20.21 2.07 -24.17
CA LEU A 255 20.21 1.60 -22.79
C LEU A 255 21.58 1.75 -22.13
N LEU A 256 22.62 1.18 -22.74
CA LEU A 256 23.99 1.24 -22.19
C LEU A 256 24.47 2.69 -22.03
N GLY A 257 24.28 3.53 -23.05
CA GLY A 257 24.68 4.94 -23.00
C GLY A 257 23.94 5.74 -21.91
N THR A 258 22.68 5.39 -21.62
CA THR A 258 21.92 6.01 -20.54
C THR A 258 22.45 5.58 -19.17
N MET A 259 22.75 4.29 -18.99
CA MET A 259 23.33 3.77 -17.76
C MET A 259 24.71 4.36 -17.47
N THR A 260 25.60 4.40 -18.47
CA THR A 260 26.95 4.95 -18.31
C THR A 260 26.91 6.44 -18.01
N THR A 261 26.03 7.20 -18.67
CA THR A 261 25.84 8.62 -18.40
C THR A 261 25.31 8.88 -16.98
N ALA A 262 24.27 8.15 -16.53
CA ALA A 262 23.73 8.33 -15.18
C ALA A 262 24.74 7.94 -14.09
N ALA A 263 25.59 6.95 -14.35
CA ALA A 263 26.70 6.58 -13.49
C ALA A 263 27.91 7.52 -13.62
N GLY A 264 27.89 8.55 -14.47
CA GLY A 264 29.00 9.51 -14.60
C GLY A 264 30.20 9.02 -15.39
N PHE A 265 30.00 8.09 -16.32
CA PHE A 265 31.01 7.58 -17.26
C PHE A 265 30.56 7.78 -18.73
N PRO A 266 30.23 9.01 -19.14
CA PRO A 266 29.77 9.27 -20.50
C PRO A 266 30.86 8.88 -21.51
N GLY A 267 30.45 8.25 -22.62
CA GLY A 267 31.36 7.82 -23.69
C GLY A 267 31.84 6.38 -23.59
N THR A 268 31.53 5.65 -22.50
CA THR A 268 31.72 4.21 -22.42
C THR A 268 30.73 3.49 -23.34
N THR A 269 31.25 2.72 -24.29
CA THR A 269 30.46 2.09 -25.38
C THR A 269 30.33 0.58 -25.27
N THR A 270 31.05 -0.08 -24.34
CA THR A 270 30.99 -1.54 -24.15
C THR A 270 30.67 -1.90 -22.71
N VAL A 271 30.06 -3.08 -22.52
CA VAL A 271 29.68 -3.60 -21.19
C VAL A 271 30.90 -3.85 -20.32
N SER A 272 31.92 -4.50 -20.86
CA SER A 272 33.18 -4.78 -20.15
C SER A 272 33.88 -3.50 -19.68
N ALA A 273 33.98 -2.47 -20.52
CA ALA A 273 34.58 -1.20 -20.11
C ALA A 273 33.74 -0.52 -19.01
N PHE A 274 32.41 -0.65 -19.05
CA PHE A 274 31.56 -0.11 -18.00
C PHE A 274 31.72 -0.88 -16.67
N ALA A 275 31.79 -2.21 -16.73
CA ALA A 275 32.09 -3.05 -15.58
C ALA A 275 33.42 -2.65 -14.92
N ASP A 276 34.47 -2.41 -15.70
CA ASP A 276 35.78 -1.95 -15.19
C ASP A 276 35.72 -0.57 -14.51
N GLU A 277 34.92 0.36 -15.04
CA GLU A 277 34.69 1.67 -14.41
C GLU A 277 33.92 1.54 -13.08
N LEU A 278 32.89 0.68 -13.04
CA LEU A 278 32.11 0.42 -11.82
C LEU A 278 32.97 -0.24 -10.74
N ALA A 279 33.82 -1.20 -11.12
CA ALA A 279 34.77 -1.86 -10.23
C ALA A 279 35.78 -0.87 -9.65
N ARG A 280 36.36 0.01 -10.50
CA ARG A 280 37.28 1.08 -10.04
C ARG A 280 36.63 2.06 -9.08
N ARG A 281 35.32 2.32 -9.21
CA ARG A 281 34.55 3.14 -8.27
C ARG A 281 34.25 2.44 -6.93
N GLY A 282 34.46 1.13 -6.81
CA GLY A 282 34.19 0.37 -5.60
C GLY A 282 32.75 -0.15 -5.50
N ASP A 283 32.21 -0.67 -6.61
CA ASP A 283 30.94 -1.40 -6.68
C ASP A 283 29.72 -0.58 -6.21
N PRO A 284 29.31 0.43 -6.99
CA PRO A 284 28.10 1.18 -6.70
C PRO A 284 26.84 0.30 -6.75
N ILE A 285 25.72 0.84 -6.24
CA ILE A 285 24.39 0.30 -6.57
C ILE A 285 23.87 1.04 -7.80
N LEU A 286 23.50 0.32 -8.85
CA LEU A 286 22.77 0.87 -9.98
C LEU A 286 21.27 0.65 -9.79
N VAL A 287 20.49 1.72 -9.82
CA VAL A 287 19.03 1.68 -9.73
C VAL A 287 18.46 1.88 -11.12
N LEU A 288 17.80 0.88 -11.70
CA LEU A 288 17.15 0.97 -13.02
C LEU A 288 15.63 1.12 -12.83
N ASP A 289 15.11 2.31 -13.15
CA ASP A 289 13.70 2.65 -12.94
C ASP A 289 12.90 2.54 -14.25
N ASN A 290 11.68 2.00 -14.17
CA ASN A 290 10.76 1.72 -15.28
C ASN A 290 11.24 0.74 -16.37
N CYS A 291 11.70 -0.46 -15.99
CA CYS A 291 12.21 -1.44 -16.94
C CYS A 291 11.11 -2.14 -17.78
N GLU A 292 9.83 -2.03 -17.42
CA GLU A 292 8.70 -2.79 -17.96
C GLU A 292 8.46 -2.71 -19.49
N HIS A 293 9.03 -1.73 -20.19
CA HIS A 293 8.87 -1.56 -21.65
C HIS A 293 10.05 -2.10 -22.47
N LEU A 294 11.15 -2.47 -21.79
CA LEU A 294 12.38 -3.00 -22.37
C LEU A 294 12.88 -4.20 -21.57
N VAL A 295 11.97 -4.98 -20.97
CA VAL A 295 12.28 -6.04 -20.00
C VAL A 295 13.37 -6.96 -20.52
N ASP A 296 13.18 -7.53 -21.71
CA ASP A 296 14.14 -8.48 -22.31
C ASP A 296 15.52 -7.83 -22.51
N SER A 297 15.55 -6.62 -23.09
CA SER A 297 16.81 -5.92 -23.37
C SER A 297 17.53 -5.46 -22.10
N VAL A 298 16.77 -5.13 -21.05
CA VAL A 298 17.33 -4.81 -19.74
C VAL A 298 17.86 -6.08 -19.07
N ALA A 299 17.13 -7.19 -19.16
CA ALA A 299 17.54 -8.48 -18.61
C ALA A 299 18.87 -8.95 -19.22
N ASP A 300 19.00 -8.91 -20.54
CA ASP A 300 20.24 -9.26 -21.26
C ASP A 300 21.43 -8.42 -20.79
N LEU A 301 21.28 -7.08 -20.76
CA LEU A 301 22.35 -6.18 -20.36
C LEU A 301 22.73 -6.32 -18.88
N VAL A 302 21.73 -6.51 -18.00
CA VAL A 302 21.95 -6.75 -16.58
C VAL A 302 22.68 -8.06 -16.37
N HIS A 303 22.33 -9.11 -17.12
CA HIS A 303 23.03 -10.38 -17.08
C HIS A 303 24.51 -10.22 -17.45
N ASP A 304 24.79 -9.59 -18.59
CA ASP A 304 26.16 -9.36 -19.06
C ASP A 304 26.97 -8.55 -18.04
N LEU A 305 26.38 -7.51 -17.45
CA LEU A 305 27.03 -6.69 -16.41
C LEU A 305 27.35 -7.49 -15.15
N LEU A 306 26.46 -8.38 -14.71
CA LEU A 306 26.69 -9.20 -13.51
C LEU A 306 27.74 -10.29 -13.74
N VAL A 307 27.89 -10.76 -14.99
CA VAL A 307 28.95 -11.70 -15.37
C VAL A 307 30.32 -11.02 -15.33
N GLU A 308 30.43 -9.82 -15.89
CA GLU A 308 31.67 -9.03 -15.95
C GLU A 308 32.03 -8.41 -14.58
N ALA A 309 31.05 -7.90 -13.82
CA ALA A 309 31.22 -7.27 -12.52
C ALA A 309 30.49 -8.03 -11.39
N ARG A 310 31.12 -9.11 -10.89
CA ARG A 310 30.51 -10.02 -9.90
C ARG A 310 30.18 -9.39 -8.54
N SER A 311 30.79 -8.27 -8.21
CA SER A 311 30.58 -7.50 -6.97
C SER A 311 29.48 -6.43 -7.11
N LEU A 312 28.98 -6.21 -8.32
CA LEU A 312 27.97 -5.21 -8.65
C LEU A 312 26.63 -5.54 -7.99
N ARG A 313 25.91 -4.48 -7.61
CA ARG A 313 24.54 -4.55 -7.11
C ARG A 313 23.64 -3.76 -8.01
N ILE A 314 22.57 -4.39 -8.47
CA ILE A 314 21.58 -3.78 -9.35
C ILE A 314 20.22 -3.88 -8.66
N LEU A 315 19.56 -2.73 -8.53
CA LEU A 315 18.20 -2.60 -8.04
C LEU A 315 17.31 -2.18 -9.21
N VAL A 316 16.29 -2.96 -9.53
CA VAL A 316 15.38 -2.69 -10.64
C VAL A 316 14.00 -2.35 -10.09
N THR A 317 13.30 -1.42 -10.71
CA THR A 317 11.84 -1.36 -10.62
C THR A 317 11.23 -1.79 -11.95
N SER A 318 10.28 -2.72 -11.88
CA SER A 318 9.53 -3.20 -13.04
C SER A 318 8.11 -3.58 -12.63
N ARG A 319 7.24 -3.87 -13.60
CA ARG A 319 5.93 -4.48 -13.34
C ARG A 319 6.00 -6.00 -13.21
N GLU A 320 7.01 -6.61 -13.83
CA GLU A 320 7.29 -8.03 -13.80
C GLU A 320 8.77 -8.29 -13.51
N PRO A 321 9.13 -9.48 -12.98
CA PRO A 321 10.53 -9.88 -12.83
C PRO A 321 11.28 -9.86 -14.17
N LEU A 322 12.59 -9.62 -14.14
CA LEU A 322 13.44 -9.68 -15.34
C LEU A 322 13.80 -11.11 -15.74
N GLU A 323 13.63 -12.09 -14.85
CA GLU A 323 13.95 -13.51 -15.04
C GLU A 323 15.43 -13.80 -15.30
N VAL A 324 16.32 -12.91 -14.82
CA VAL A 324 17.77 -13.11 -14.85
C VAL A 324 18.16 -14.15 -13.78
N PRO A 325 19.07 -15.11 -14.07
CA PRO A 325 19.53 -16.07 -13.07
C PRO A 325 20.05 -15.42 -11.79
N GLY A 326 19.52 -15.81 -10.64
CA GLY A 326 19.88 -15.24 -9.33
C GLY A 326 19.14 -13.95 -8.96
N GLU A 327 18.14 -13.54 -9.76
CA GLU A 327 17.23 -12.44 -9.42
C GLU A 327 16.51 -12.70 -8.09
N ARG A 328 16.50 -11.69 -7.23
CA ARG A 328 15.69 -11.69 -6.01
C ARG A 328 14.58 -10.68 -6.14
N VAL A 329 13.34 -11.11 -5.90
CA VAL A 329 12.15 -10.32 -6.17
C VAL A 329 11.55 -9.80 -4.87
N LEU A 330 11.44 -8.48 -4.73
CA LEU A 330 10.66 -7.81 -3.70
C LEU A 330 9.30 -7.41 -4.30
N ARG A 331 8.22 -8.09 -3.90
CA ARG A 331 6.85 -7.76 -4.35
C ARG A 331 6.26 -6.63 -3.52
N LEU A 332 6.12 -5.46 -4.12
CA LEU A 332 5.54 -4.29 -3.49
C LEU A 332 4.00 -4.27 -3.66
N ARG A 333 3.31 -4.68 -2.60
CA ARG A 333 1.84 -4.63 -2.50
C ARG A 333 1.33 -3.20 -2.28
N PRO A 334 0.05 -2.87 -2.53
CA PRO A 334 -0.56 -1.60 -2.09
C PRO A 334 -0.39 -1.33 -0.58
N LEU A 335 -0.62 -0.10 -0.13
CA LEU A 335 -0.50 0.24 1.30
C LEU A 335 -1.60 -0.46 2.11
N ALA A 336 -1.26 -0.85 3.33
CA ALA A 336 -2.22 -1.40 4.26
C ALA A 336 -3.39 -0.42 4.47
N THR A 337 -4.59 -0.97 4.36
CA THR A 337 -5.85 -0.26 4.62
C THR A 337 -6.37 -0.66 6.00
N GLY A 338 -7.29 0.06 6.60
CA GLY A 338 -7.84 -0.32 7.92
C GLY A 338 -8.72 -1.59 7.94
N ARG A 339 -8.47 -2.59 7.08
CA ARG A 339 -9.20 -3.86 7.06
C ARG A 339 -8.90 -4.68 8.32
N PRO A 340 -9.86 -5.49 8.82
CA PRO A 340 -9.58 -6.44 9.88
C PRO A 340 -8.42 -7.37 9.48
N GLY A 341 -7.34 -7.39 10.25
CA GLY A 341 -6.13 -8.18 9.98
C GLY A 341 -4.98 -7.42 9.31
N ASP A 342 -5.26 -6.29 8.66
CA ASP A 342 -4.24 -5.32 8.27
C ASP A 342 -3.85 -4.52 9.54
N GLY A 343 -2.56 -4.34 9.81
CA GLY A 343 -2.07 -3.63 11.01
C GLY A 343 -2.41 -2.13 11.02
N SER A 344 -1.40 -1.27 10.85
CA SER A 344 -1.61 0.20 10.79
C SER A 344 -2.18 0.62 9.44
N ALA A 345 -3.20 1.47 9.42
CA ALA A 345 -3.87 1.96 8.21
C ALA A 345 -3.06 3.05 7.48
N VAL A 346 -1.90 2.68 6.93
CA VAL A 346 -0.95 3.62 6.29
C VAL A 346 -1.58 4.38 5.11
N ALA A 347 -2.49 3.76 4.36
CA ALA A 347 -3.20 4.42 3.27
C ALA A 347 -4.00 5.64 3.77
N ASP A 348 -4.63 5.52 4.95
CA ASP A 348 -5.42 6.59 5.57
C ASP A 348 -4.51 7.75 5.99
N ASP A 349 -3.34 7.44 6.56
CA ASP A 349 -2.35 8.44 6.95
C ASP A 349 -1.77 9.18 5.74
N LEU A 350 -1.52 8.46 4.64
CA LEU A 350 -1.11 9.07 3.37
C LEU A 350 -2.20 10.01 2.84
N PHE A 351 -3.47 9.59 2.85
CA PHE A 351 -4.59 10.43 2.44
C PHE A 351 -4.64 11.72 3.25
N ILE A 352 -4.56 11.61 4.58
CA ILE A 352 -4.60 12.77 5.49
C ILE A 352 -3.43 13.72 5.23
N ALA A 353 -2.21 13.19 5.09
CA ALA A 353 -1.02 14.00 4.83
C ALA A 353 -1.14 14.79 3.51
N ARG A 354 -1.72 14.16 2.48
CA ARG A 354 -1.87 14.76 1.15
C ARG A 354 -3.03 15.73 1.07
N ALA A 355 -4.14 15.43 1.74
CA ALA A 355 -5.28 16.35 1.87
C ALA A 355 -4.86 17.63 2.60
N ARG A 356 -4.06 17.53 3.68
CA ARG A 356 -3.48 18.68 4.38
C ARG A 356 -2.55 19.50 3.49
N SER A 357 -1.72 18.83 2.69
CA SER A 357 -0.83 19.50 1.72
C SER A 357 -1.63 20.25 0.64
N ALA A 358 -2.84 19.78 0.33
CA ALA A 358 -3.79 20.44 -0.57
C ALA A 358 -4.67 21.50 0.12
N GLY A 359 -4.43 21.82 1.39
CA GLY A 359 -5.14 22.86 2.15
C GLY A 359 -6.41 22.41 2.86
N ALA A 360 -6.72 21.11 2.90
CA ALA A 360 -7.87 20.59 3.63
C ALA A 360 -7.59 20.44 5.14
N SER A 361 -8.60 20.69 5.97
CA SER A 361 -8.55 20.45 7.42
C SER A 361 -9.45 19.27 7.78
N LEU A 362 -8.85 18.09 7.91
CA LEU A 362 -9.54 16.86 8.32
C LEU A 362 -9.48 16.67 9.85
N GLY A 363 -10.64 16.38 10.45
CA GLY A 363 -10.81 16.13 11.88
C GLY A 363 -10.97 14.64 12.23
N PRO A 364 -11.09 14.29 13.53
CA PRO A 364 -11.29 12.91 13.97
C PRO A 364 -12.54 12.24 13.39
N SER A 365 -13.60 13.01 13.15
CA SER A 365 -14.86 12.52 12.55
C SER A 365 -14.72 12.06 11.11
N ASP A 366 -13.69 12.50 10.38
CA ASP A 366 -13.49 12.15 8.98
C ASP A 366 -12.78 10.80 8.80
N ARG A 367 -12.23 10.22 9.88
CA ARG A 367 -11.38 9.01 9.80
C ARG A 367 -12.09 7.80 9.20
N ASP A 368 -13.36 7.58 9.55
CA ASP A 368 -14.11 6.45 9.01
C ASP A 368 -14.40 6.62 7.52
N VAL A 369 -14.72 7.84 7.09
CA VAL A 369 -14.92 8.17 5.67
C VAL A 369 -13.61 8.05 4.88
N VAL A 370 -12.50 8.51 5.46
CA VAL A 370 -11.16 8.34 4.85
C VAL A 370 -10.81 6.87 4.71
N ARG A 371 -11.11 6.04 5.72
CA ARG A 371 -10.91 4.59 5.64
C ARG A 371 -11.73 3.98 4.51
N ASP A 372 -13.00 4.34 4.39
CA ASP A 372 -13.86 3.87 3.30
C ASP A 372 -13.33 4.27 1.92
N ILE A 373 -12.78 5.48 1.78
CA ILE A 373 -12.12 5.93 0.55
C ILE A 373 -10.85 5.11 0.29
N SER A 374 -9.96 4.96 1.27
CA SER A 374 -8.73 4.16 1.13
C SER A 374 -9.03 2.72 0.73
N LEU A 375 -10.07 2.13 1.31
CA LEU A 375 -10.55 0.78 0.99
C LEU A 375 -11.03 0.68 -0.46
N LEU A 376 -11.81 1.68 -0.91
CA LEU A 376 -12.32 1.75 -2.27
C LEU A 376 -11.21 1.93 -3.32
N LEU A 377 -10.10 2.57 -2.93
CA LEU A 377 -8.92 2.79 -3.75
C LEU A 377 -7.84 1.70 -3.59
N ASP A 378 -8.18 0.58 -2.97
CA ASP A 378 -7.30 -0.56 -2.66
C ASP A 378 -6.00 -0.21 -1.91
N GLY A 379 -5.94 0.94 -1.25
CA GLY A 379 -4.68 1.44 -0.66
C GLY A 379 -3.60 1.75 -1.71
N LEU A 380 -3.95 1.90 -3.00
CA LEU A 380 -2.99 2.24 -4.05
C LEU A 380 -2.50 3.69 -3.85
N PRO A 381 -1.21 3.93 -3.53
CA PRO A 381 -0.70 5.25 -3.19
C PRO A 381 -1.07 6.35 -4.18
N LEU A 382 -0.91 6.09 -5.49
CA LEU A 382 -1.26 7.07 -6.52
C LEU A 382 -2.76 7.41 -6.50
N ALA A 383 -3.64 6.42 -6.35
CA ALA A 383 -5.09 6.64 -6.28
C ALA A 383 -5.45 7.48 -5.06
N VAL A 384 -4.86 7.13 -3.91
CA VAL A 384 -5.03 7.84 -2.63
C VAL A 384 -4.57 9.30 -2.74
N GLU A 385 -3.41 9.56 -3.35
CA GLU A 385 -2.90 10.92 -3.57
C GLU A 385 -3.81 11.74 -4.48
N LEU A 386 -4.29 11.15 -5.58
CA LEU A 386 -5.20 11.81 -6.51
C LEU A 386 -6.55 12.14 -5.86
N ALA A 387 -7.08 11.25 -5.01
CA ALA A 387 -8.32 11.47 -4.27
C ALA A 387 -8.14 12.55 -3.18
N ALA A 388 -7.06 12.47 -2.41
CA ALA A 388 -6.75 13.43 -1.35
C ALA A 388 -6.62 14.86 -1.88
N ALA A 389 -6.07 15.04 -3.09
CA ALA A 389 -5.99 16.35 -3.75
C ALA A 389 -7.36 16.98 -4.06
N ARG A 390 -8.45 16.20 -4.09
CA ARG A 390 -9.81 16.72 -4.35
C ARG A 390 -10.49 17.27 -3.12
N VAL A 391 -10.01 16.92 -1.92
CA VAL A 391 -10.68 17.27 -0.66
C VAL A 391 -10.71 18.77 -0.38
N GLY A 392 -9.76 19.53 -0.96
CA GLY A 392 -9.78 20.99 -0.89
C GLY A 392 -11.00 21.64 -1.57
N MET A 393 -11.71 20.91 -2.43
CA MET A 393 -12.89 21.40 -3.17
C MET A 393 -14.16 20.57 -2.91
N LEU A 394 -14.03 19.36 -2.36
CA LEU A 394 -15.12 18.40 -2.17
C LEU A 394 -14.98 17.71 -0.81
N PRO A 395 -15.96 17.82 0.10
CA PRO A 395 -15.91 17.14 1.40
C PRO A 395 -15.68 15.62 1.25
N PRO A 396 -15.01 14.96 2.22
CA PRO A 396 -14.73 13.52 2.14
C PRO A 396 -15.96 12.65 1.91
N THR A 397 -17.10 12.98 2.53
CA THR A 397 -18.37 12.24 2.37
C THR A 397 -18.88 12.29 0.94
N ASP A 398 -18.80 13.46 0.31
CA ASP A 398 -19.25 13.67 -1.07
C ASP A 398 -18.26 13.02 -2.06
N LEU A 399 -16.97 13.05 -1.73
CA LEU A 399 -15.94 12.33 -2.49
C LEU A 399 -16.21 10.83 -2.48
N LEU A 400 -16.49 10.24 -1.31
CA LEU A 400 -16.82 8.82 -1.18
C LEU A 400 -18.07 8.46 -1.99
N ALA A 401 -19.15 9.25 -1.87
CA ALA A 401 -20.39 9.02 -2.61
C ALA A 401 -20.17 9.08 -4.13
N ASN A 402 -19.41 10.07 -4.61
CA ASN A 402 -19.13 10.21 -6.03
C ASN A 402 -18.18 9.13 -6.56
N LEU A 403 -17.21 8.66 -5.76
CA LEU A 403 -16.34 7.54 -6.11
C LEU A 403 -17.14 6.24 -6.26
N ARG A 404 -18.05 5.94 -5.31
CA ARG A 404 -18.96 4.78 -5.40
C ARG A 404 -19.83 4.79 -6.66
N GLN A 405 -20.14 5.98 -7.17
CA GLN A 405 -20.97 6.17 -8.36
C GLN A 405 -20.16 6.33 -9.66
N GLY A 406 -18.82 6.23 -9.61
CA GLY A 406 -17.94 6.46 -10.77
C GLY A 406 -17.98 7.89 -11.32
N ARG A 407 -18.45 8.87 -10.54
CA ARG A 407 -18.68 10.26 -10.98
C ARG A 407 -17.46 11.18 -10.80
N VAL A 408 -16.32 10.65 -10.34
CA VAL A 408 -15.09 11.42 -10.15
C VAL A 408 -13.97 10.89 -11.03
N ALA A 409 -13.52 11.71 -11.98
CA ALA A 409 -12.24 11.49 -12.62
C ALA A 409 -11.10 11.95 -11.68
N LEU A 410 -10.26 10.99 -11.26
CA LEU A 410 -9.07 11.24 -10.44
C LEU A 410 -7.90 11.63 -11.36
N ARG A 411 -7.60 12.93 -11.44
CA ARG A 411 -6.56 13.48 -12.34
C ARG A 411 -5.68 14.51 -11.62
N GLN A 412 -4.40 14.55 -11.99
CA GLN A 412 -3.46 15.59 -11.56
C GLN A 412 -2.95 16.45 -12.73
N ARG A 413 -2.56 17.70 -12.41
CA ARG A 413 -1.88 18.61 -13.35
C ARG A 413 -0.36 18.44 -13.20
N GLY A 414 0.32 18.10 -14.29
CA GLY A 414 1.77 17.83 -14.28
C GLY A 414 2.12 16.35 -14.12
N GLY A 415 3.41 16.01 -14.20
CA GLY A 415 3.92 14.63 -14.18
C GLY A 415 3.85 13.90 -15.55
N PRO A 416 4.49 12.71 -15.66
CA PRO A 416 4.46 11.90 -16.87
C PRO A 416 3.03 11.58 -17.30
N ALA A 417 2.72 11.62 -18.60
CA ALA A 417 1.36 11.43 -19.12
C ALA A 417 0.68 10.16 -18.57
N ARG A 418 1.45 9.07 -18.47
CA ARG A 418 1.07 7.76 -17.91
C ARG A 418 0.67 7.74 -16.42
N GLN A 419 1.01 8.77 -15.65
CA GLN A 419 0.70 8.87 -14.21
C GLN A 419 -0.30 10.00 -13.91
N ARG A 420 -0.89 10.62 -14.93
CA ARG A 420 -1.81 11.76 -14.75
C ARG A 420 -3.16 11.35 -14.18
N ASN A 421 -3.57 10.12 -14.40
CA ASN A 421 -4.80 9.52 -13.88
C ASN A 421 -4.69 7.99 -13.86
N LEU A 422 -5.63 7.33 -13.19
CA LEU A 422 -5.65 5.86 -13.10
C LEU A 422 -5.86 5.21 -14.47
N GLU A 423 -6.69 5.82 -15.33
CA GLU A 423 -6.98 5.30 -16.67
C GLU A 423 -5.72 5.24 -17.54
N SER A 424 -4.87 6.26 -17.52
CA SER A 424 -3.61 6.26 -18.29
C SER A 424 -2.60 5.26 -17.74
N LEU A 425 -2.60 5.02 -16.43
CA LEU A 425 -1.69 4.08 -15.80
C LEU A 425 -2.07 2.62 -16.10
N VAL A 426 -3.36 2.31 -16.00
CA VAL A 426 -3.90 1.00 -16.34
C VAL A 426 -3.84 0.78 -17.85
N GLY A 427 -4.25 1.76 -18.67
CA GLY A 427 -4.18 1.70 -20.13
C GLY A 427 -2.77 1.36 -20.64
N TRP A 428 -1.73 1.98 -20.08
CA TRP A 428 -0.36 1.61 -20.41
C TRP A 428 0.01 0.17 -20.00
N SER A 429 -0.61 -0.39 -18.96
CA SER A 429 -0.45 -1.81 -18.61
C SER A 429 -1.12 -2.73 -19.62
N LEU A 430 -2.27 -2.32 -20.15
CA LEU A 430 -2.98 -3.05 -21.20
C LEU A 430 -2.22 -3.03 -22.53
N ASP A 431 -1.59 -1.90 -22.87
CA ASP A 431 -0.80 -1.75 -24.11
C ASP A 431 0.40 -2.71 -24.19
N LEU A 432 0.90 -3.19 -23.03
CA LEU A 432 2.00 -4.14 -22.98
C LEU A 432 1.52 -5.59 -23.18
N LEU A 433 0.24 -5.89 -22.97
CA LEU A 433 -0.34 -7.21 -23.18
C LEU A 433 -0.59 -7.47 -24.67
N ASP A 434 -0.43 -8.72 -25.09
CA ASP A 434 -1.03 -9.17 -26.34
C ASP A 434 -2.57 -9.18 -26.26
N ASP A 435 -3.22 -9.23 -27.42
CA ASP A 435 -4.67 -9.12 -27.52
C ASP A 435 -5.39 -10.21 -26.72
N ARG A 436 -4.84 -11.43 -26.65
CA ARG A 436 -5.46 -12.57 -25.97
C ARG A 436 -5.44 -12.39 -24.45
N HIS A 437 -4.32 -11.94 -23.90
CA HIS A 437 -4.23 -11.67 -22.46
C HIS A 437 -5.02 -10.43 -22.05
N ARG A 438 -5.14 -9.43 -22.96
CA ARG A 438 -6.01 -8.27 -22.75
C ARG A 438 -7.48 -8.69 -22.68
N ASP A 439 -7.93 -9.54 -23.60
CA ASP A 439 -9.30 -10.07 -23.59
C ASP A 439 -9.55 -11.00 -22.40
N ALA A 440 -8.57 -11.81 -22.00
CA ALA A 440 -8.67 -12.60 -20.77
C ALA A 440 -8.84 -11.71 -19.53
N LEU A 441 -8.09 -10.62 -19.43
CA LEU A 441 -8.24 -9.67 -18.33
C LEU A 441 -9.62 -8.99 -18.36
N ARG A 442 -10.14 -8.64 -19.55
CA ARG A 442 -11.49 -8.11 -19.72
C ARG A 442 -12.55 -9.09 -19.22
N VAL A 443 -12.45 -10.36 -19.61
CA VAL A 443 -13.37 -11.41 -19.17
C VAL A 443 -13.31 -11.57 -17.66
N LEU A 444 -12.11 -11.63 -17.06
CA LEU A 444 -11.96 -11.74 -15.60
C LEU A 444 -12.40 -10.47 -14.84
N SER A 445 -12.48 -9.31 -15.51
CA SER A 445 -12.91 -8.05 -14.89
C SER A 445 -14.40 -8.02 -14.50
N VAL A 446 -15.21 -8.96 -15.02
CA VAL A 446 -16.61 -9.13 -14.61
C VAL A 446 -16.73 -9.67 -13.18
N ILE A 447 -15.65 -10.27 -12.65
CA ILE A 447 -15.62 -10.82 -11.30
C ILE A 447 -15.46 -9.68 -10.27
N PRO A 448 -16.38 -9.56 -9.29
CA PRO A 448 -16.46 -8.38 -8.42
C PRO A 448 -15.43 -8.32 -7.29
N ASP A 449 -14.68 -9.39 -7.01
CA ASP A 449 -13.61 -9.36 -6.00
C ASP A 449 -12.52 -10.41 -6.29
N ARG A 450 -12.32 -11.35 -5.36
CA ARG A 450 -11.39 -12.47 -5.50
C ARG A 450 -12.01 -13.56 -6.37
N PHE A 451 -11.17 -14.45 -6.85
CA PHE A 451 -11.60 -15.67 -7.54
C PHE A 451 -10.57 -16.77 -7.42
N SER A 452 -11.06 -18.01 -7.45
CA SER A 452 -10.20 -19.18 -7.51
C SER A 452 -9.61 -19.38 -8.90
N ALA A 453 -8.50 -20.12 -8.98
CA ALA A 453 -7.94 -20.55 -10.26
C ALA A 453 -8.95 -21.35 -11.11
N SER A 454 -9.79 -22.18 -10.45
CA SER A 454 -10.80 -22.98 -11.13
C SER A 454 -11.89 -22.11 -11.78
N MET A 455 -12.35 -21.06 -11.09
CA MET A 455 -13.32 -20.11 -11.66
C MET A 455 -12.73 -19.41 -12.88
N ALA A 456 -11.49 -18.93 -12.80
CA ALA A 456 -10.85 -18.27 -13.95
C ALA A 456 -10.75 -19.19 -15.17
N VAL A 457 -10.31 -20.44 -14.97
CA VAL A 457 -10.24 -21.43 -16.06
C VAL A 457 -11.63 -21.68 -16.66
N GLU A 458 -12.64 -21.82 -15.82
CA GLU A 458 -14.01 -22.08 -16.25
C GLU A 458 -14.61 -20.91 -17.08
N LEU A 459 -14.38 -19.66 -16.66
CA LEU A 459 -14.83 -18.48 -17.42
C LEU A 459 -14.07 -18.34 -18.75
N LEU A 460 -12.74 -18.50 -18.71
CA LEU A 460 -11.90 -18.34 -19.91
C LEU A 460 -12.11 -19.47 -20.93
N ALA A 461 -12.44 -20.69 -20.49
CA ALA A 461 -12.72 -21.82 -21.39
C ALA A 461 -13.97 -21.60 -22.26
N ARG A 462 -14.90 -20.74 -21.83
CA ARG A 462 -16.08 -20.34 -22.62
C ARG A 462 -15.74 -19.32 -23.71
N MET A 463 -14.51 -18.83 -23.76
CA MET A 463 -14.05 -17.81 -24.71
C MET A 463 -13.10 -18.44 -25.74
N PRO A 464 -13.54 -18.62 -27.01
CA PRO A 464 -12.70 -19.20 -28.03
C PRO A 464 -11.39 -18.42 -28.23
N GLY A 465 -10.25 -19.10 -28.08
CA GLY A 465 -8.93 -18.53 -28.35
C GLY A 465 -8.25 -17.84 -27.17
N LEU A 466 -8.89 -17.75 -26.00
CA LEU A 466 -8.26 -17.24 -24.79
C LEU A 466 -7.46 -18.34 -24.05
N PRO A 467 -6.30 -18.00 -23.46
CA PRO A 467 -5.48 -18.98 -22.75
C PRO A 467 -6.10 -19.32 -21.38
N ALA A 468 -6.35 -20.60 -21.11
CA ALA A 468 -6.90 -21.05 -19.82
C ALA A 468 -6.00 -20.71 -18.62
N ASN A 469 -4.70 -20.58 -18.84
CA ASN A 469 -3.71 -20.20 -17.83
C ASN A 469 -3.37 -18.69 -17.85
N ALA A 470 -4.22 -17.84 -18.42
CA ALA A 470 -4.00 -16.39 -18.50
C ALA A 470 -3.66 -15.76 -17.14
N THR A 471 -4.22 -16.31 -16.05
CA THR A 471 -3.97 -15.81 -14.68
C THR A 471 -2.50 -15.83 -14.30
N VAL A 472 -1.70 -16.78 -14.80
CA VAL A 472 -0.26 -16.83 -14.53
C VAL A 472 0.45 -15.62 -15.13
N GLU A 473 0.16 -15.31 -16.39
CA GLU A 473 0.76 -14.18 -17.11
C GLU A 473 0.26 -12.84 -16.55
N LEU A 474 -1.03 -12.74 -16.23
CA LEU A 474 -1.60 -11.54 -15.61
C LEU A 474 -1.03 -11.29 -14.20
N ALA A 475 -0.76 -12.36 -13.44
CA ALA A 475 -0.10 -12.26 -12.14
C ALA A 475 1.38 -11.86 -12.27
N ARG A 476 2.09 -12.45 -13.24
CA ARG A 476 3.47 -12.06 -13.58
C ARG A 476 3.58 -10.56 -13.86
N ARG A 477 2.61 -10.00 -14.59
CA ARG A 477 2.54 -8.58 -14.95
C ARG A 477 1.92 -7.67 -13.88
N SER A 478 1.64 -8.22 -12.69
CA SER A 478 1.05 -7.49 -11.56
C SER A 478 -0.31 -6.82 -11.87
N LEU A 479 -1.11 -7.44 -12.75
CA LEU A 479 -2.48 -7.01 -13.06
C LEU A 479 -3.51 -7.71 -12.17
N ILE A 480 -3.17 -8.92 -11.71
CA ILE A 480 -3.83 -9.62 -10.63
C ILE A 480 -2.77 -10.03 -9.59
N ASP A 481 -3.18 -10.20 -8.35
CA ASP A 481 -2.33 -10.69 -7.27
C ASP A 481 -2.81 -12.07 -6.82
N LEU A 482 -1.90 -12.91 -6.30
CA LEU A 482 -2.23 -14.21 -5.72
C LEU A 482 -2.02 -14.13 -4.20
N ASP A 483 -3.12 -14.25 -3.46
CA ASP A 483 -3.14 -14.16 -2.01
C ASP A 483 -3.62 -15.51 -1.45
N GLY A 484 -2.67 -16.28 -0.92
CA GLY A 484 -2.90 -17.69 -0.61
C GLY A 484 -3.18 -18.49 -1.89
N SER A 485 -4.41 -18.99 -2.03
CA SER A 485 -4.89 -19.76 -3.19
C SER A 485 -5.84 -18.97 -4.11
N GLU A 486 -6.10 -17.71 -3.80
CA GLU A 486 -7.10 -16.89 -4.48
C GLU A 486 -6.44 -15.75 -5.24
N TYR A 487 -6.88 -15.54 -6.47
CA TYR A 487 -6.50 -14.37 -7.25
C TYR A 487 -7.36 -13.18 -6.86
N ARG A 488 -6.77 -11.98 -6.95
CA ARG A 488 -7.48 -10.72 -6.77
C ARG A 488 -7.05 -9.73 -7.85
N MET A 489 -8.03 -9.13 -8.52
CA MET A 489 -7.81 -7.92 -9.31
C MET A 489 -8.09 -6.70 -8.42
N LEU A 490 -7.19 -5.71 -8.41
CA LEU A 490 -7.46 -4.45 -7.71
C LEU A 490 -8.71 -3.81 -8.33
N SER A 491 -9.65 -3.32 -7.51
CA SER A 491 -10.87 -2.64 -8.01
C SER A 491 -10.51 -1.48 -8.92
N THR A 492 -9.44 -0.75 -8.60
CA THR A 492 -8.92 0.35 -9.45
C THR A 492 -8.50 -0.10 -10.86
N ILE A 493 -7.93 -1.31 -11.00
CA ILE A 493 -7.60 -1.90 -12.31
C ILE A 493 -8.88 -2.40 -12.97
N ARG A 494 -9.70 -3.14 -12.22
CA ARG A 494 -10.95 -3.72 -12.71
C ARG A 494 -11.91 -2.68 -13.26
N ASP A 495 -12.07 -1.54 -12.59
CA ASP A 495 -13.01 -0.50 -13.01
C ASP A 495 -12.59 0.11 -14.35
N VAL A 496 -11.29 0.32 -14.56
CA VAL A 496 -10.77 0.78 -15.86
C VAL A 496 -10.97 -0.29 -16.93
N VAL A 497 -10.68 -1.56 -16.63
CA VAL A 497 -10.86 -2.66 -17.58
C VAL A 497 -12.35 -2.90 -17.89
N ARG A 498 -13.25 -2.77 -16.91
CA ARG A 498 -14.71 -2.84 -17.13
C ARG A 498 -15.22 -1.69 -17.98
N ALA A 499 -14.65 -0.48 -17.81
CA ALA A 499 -14.97 0.65 -18.67
C ALA A 499 -14.52 0.41 -20.12
N ASP A 500 -13.31 -0.13 -20.32
CA ASP A 500 -12.81 -0.54 -21.64
C ASP A 500 -13.63 -1.68 -22.26
N LEU A 501 -14.12 -2.62 -21.44
CA LEU A 501 -15.00 -3.72 -21.87
C LEU A 501 -16.36 -3.22 -22.42
N VAL A 502 -16.81 -2.01 -22.07
CA VAL A 502 -18.03 -1.42 -22.66
C VAL A 502 -17.89 -1.23 -24.17
N ASP A 503 -16.69 -0.95 -24.67
CA ASP A 503 -16.39 -0.81 -26.10
C ASP A 503 -16.28 -2.18 -26.83
N HIS A 504 -16.41 -3.29 -26.08
CA HIS A 504 -16.40 -4.67 -26.58
C HIS A 504 -17.69 -5.41 -26.15
N PRO A 505 -18.88 -5.01 -26.67
CA PRO A 505 -20.17 -5.49 -26.17
C PRO A 505 -20.36 -7.01 -26.29
N ASP A 506 -19.89 -7.63 -27.38
CA ASP A 506 -20.00 -9.09 -27.56
C ASP A 506 -19.18 -9.87 -26.53
N LEU A 507 -17.96 -9.40 -26.23
CA LEU A 507 -17.10 -10.00 -25.21
C LEU A 507 -17.67 -9.76 -23.81
N LYS A 508 -18.23 -8.58 -23.56
CA LYS A 508 -18.90 -8.24 -22.29
C LYS A 508 -20.09 -9.16 -22.03
N GLU A 509 -20.92 -9.36 -23.03
CA GLU A 509 -22.10 -10.22 -22.93
C GLU A 509 -21.67 -11.66 -22.65
N ALA A 510 -20.74 -12.21 -23.45
CA ALA A 510 -20.21 -13.55 -23.24
C ALA A 510 -19.56 -13.73 -21.86
N ALA A 511 -18.86 -12.70 -21.35
CA ALA A 511 -18.17 -12.79 -20.06
C ALA A 511 -19.16 -12.80 -18.89
N THR A 512 -20.23 -12.01 -19.00
CA THR A 512 -21.28 -11.97 -17.98
C THR A 512 -22.14 -13.23 -18.03
N GLU A 513 -22.43 -13.77 -19.21
CA GLU A 513 -23.06 -15.09 -19.38
C GLU A 513 -22.19 -16.21 -18.79
N ALA A 514 -20.87 -16.18 -19.02
CA ALA A 514 -19.94 -17.15 -18.43
C ALA A 514 -19.89 -17.09 -16.90
N LEU A 515 -19.99 -15.89 -16.31
CA LEU A 515 -20.13 -15.71 -14.86
C LEU A 515 -21.45 -16.31 -14.34
N PHE A 516 -22.56 -16.09 -15.06
CA PHE A 516 -23.85 -16.68 -14.74
C PHE A 516 -23.81 -18.20 -14.79
N ASP A 517 -23.28 -18.79 -15.86
CA ASP A 517 -23.18 -20.23 -16.00
C ASP A 517 -22.30 -20.85 -14.90
N TRP A 518 -21.19 -20.20 -14.54
CA TRP A 518 -20.38 -20.61 -13.39
C TRP A 518 -21.19 -20.60 -12.10
N ALA A 519 -21.98 -19.56 -11.85
CA ALA A 519 -22.81 -19.45 -10.65
C ALA A 519 -23.89 -20.56 -10.60
N VAL A 520 -24.51 -20.88 -11.75
CA VAL A 520 -25.47 -22.00 -11.87
C VAL A 520 -24.78 -23.34 -11.60
N HIS A 521 -23.63 -23.59 -12.22
CA HIS A 521 -22.85 -24.82 -12.02
C HIS A 521 -22.41 -24.97 -10.55
N ARG A 522 -21.95 -23.88 -9.93
CA ARG A 522 -21.56 -23.81 -8.51
C ARG A 522 -22.75 -24.05 -7.57
N SER A 523 -23.95 -23.62 -7.96
CA SER A 523 -25.19 -23.81 -7.19
C SER A 523 -25.72 -25.25 -7.25
N ALA A 524 -25.43 -25.98 -8.34
CA ALA A 524 -25.81 -27.38 -8.53
C ALA A 524 -24.95 -28.37 -7.71
N HIS A 525 -23.75 -27.95 -7.28
CA HIS A 525 -22.83 -28.74 -6.46
C HIS A 525 -22.60 -28.05 -5.11
N PRO A 526 -23.58 -28.07 -4.20
CA PRO A 526 -23.44 -27.48 -2.87
C PRO A 526 -22.62 -28.42 -1.98
N ASP A 527 -21.34 -28.61 -2.31
CA ASP A 527 -20.40 -29.30 -1.42
C ASP A 527 -20.35 -28.48 -0.11
N THR A 528 -21.04 -28.99 0.90
CA THR A 528 -21.22 -28.44 2.26
C THR A 528 -21.50 -26.93 2.30
N LEU A 529 -22.78 -26.56 2.38
CA LEU A 529 -23.47 -25.49 3.13
C LEU A 529 -22.75 -24.26 3.71
N GLU A 530 -21.47 -24.36 4.04
CA GLU A 530 -20.59 -23.33 4.59
C GLU A 530 -19.46 -22.96 3.62
N SER A 531 -19.47 -23.51 2.39
CA SER A 531 -18.38 -23.37 1.41
C SER A 531 -18.49 -22.15 0.48
N VAL A 532 -19.57 -21.37 0.53
CA VAL A 532 -19.70 -20.14 -0.26
C VAL A 532 -18.97 -19.03 0.48
N SER A 533 -17.78 -18.70 -0.01
CA SER A 533 -16.99 -17.57 0.47
C SER A 533 -17.69 -16.23 0.18
N SER A 534 -17.29 -15.18 0.90
CA SER A 534 -17.88 -13.85 0.71
C SER A 534 -17.69 -13.27 -0.70
N TRP A 535 -16.62 -13.67 -1.40
CA TRP A 535 -16.38 -13.24 -2.78
C TRP A 535 -17.23 -14.02 -3.79
N GLU A 536 -17.48 -15.32 -3.55
CA GLU A 536 -18.40 -16.11 -4.37
C GLU A 536 -19.82 -15.57 -4.28
N ALA A 537 -20.28 -15.21 -3.08
CA ALA A 537 -21.60 -14.61 -2.89
C ALA A 537 -21.77 -13.33 -3.73
N ARG A 538 -20.77 -12.44 -3.74
CA ARG A 538 -20.77 -11.24 -4.60
C ARG A 538 -20.82 -11.56 -6.09
N ALA A 539 -20.06 -12.57 -6.53
CA ALA A 539 -20.09 -13.02 -7.92
C ALA A 539 -21.49 -13.58 -8.30
N MET A 540 -22.14 -14.28 -7.37
CA MET A 540 -23.48 -14.81 -7.54
C MET A 540 -24.55 -13.70 -7.54
N GLU A 541 -24.39 -12.63 -6.78
CA GLU A 541 -25.28 -11.44 -6.82
C GLU A 541 -25.30 -10.81 -8.23
N ASP A 542 -24.12 -10.56 -8.81
CA ASP A 542 -23.98 -10.04 -10.18
C ASP A 542 -24.61 -11.01 -11.20
N ALA A 543 -24.43 -12.32 -11.02
CA ALA A 543 -25.04 -13.35 -11.85
C ALA A 543 -26.59 -13.34 -11.78
N VAL A 544 -27.17 -13.24 -10.58
CA VAL A 544 -28.64 -13.17 -10.40
C VAL A 544 -29.19 -11.92 -11.08
N ALA A 545 -28.54 -10.76 -10.93
CA ALA A 545 -28.97 -9.52 -11.57
C ALA A 545 -28.98 -9.64 -13.11
N TRP A 546 -27.95 -10.26 -13.68
CA TRP A 546 -27.89 -10.51 -15.12
C TRP A 546 -28.94 -11.53 -15.58
N GLY A 547 -29.09 -12.64 -14.86
CA GLY A 547 -30.06 -13.70 -15.15
C GLY A 547 -31.51 -13.20 -15.08
N LEU A 548 -31.82 -12.34 -14.10
CA LEU A 548 -33.11 -11.66 -13.98
C LEU A 548 -33.39 -10.76 -15.19
N THR A 549 -32.41 -9.97 -15.61
CA THR A 549 -32.54 -9.04 -16.75
C THR A 549 -32.76 -9.79 -18.07
N HIS A 550 -32.12 -10.94 -18.24
CA HIS A 550 -32.17 -11.75 -19.46
C HIS A 550 -33.18 -12.92 -19.39
N GLN A 551 -33.95 -13.05 -18.30
CA GLN A 551 -34.92 -14.12 -18.06
C GLN A 551 -34.30 -15.53 -18.26
N ARG A 552 -33.12 -15.74 -17.70
CA ARG A 552 -32.37 -17.01 -17.83
C ARG A 552 -32.74 -17.98 -16.72
N GLU A 553 -33.09 -19.21 -17.09
CA GLU A 553 -33.29 -20.29 -16.13
C GLU A 553 -32.03 -20.56 -15.30
N GLY A 554 -32.21 -20.91 -14.03
CA GLY A 554 -31.14 -21.17 -13.07
C GLY A 554 -30.85 -19.99 -12.15
N ALA A 555 -31.33 -18.78 -12.46
CA ALA A 555 -31.16 -17.60 -11.61
C ALA A 555 -31.80 -17.80 -10.23
N GLY A 556 -32.90 -18.56 -10.14
CA GLY A 556 -33.55 -18.92 -8.88
C GLY A 556 -32.67 -19.78 -7.98
N ASP A 557 -31.93 -20.74 -8.55
CA ASP A 557 -31.01 -21.59 -7.79
C ASP A 557 -29.80 -20.81 -7.28
N VAL A 558 -29.30 -19.86 -8.08
CA VAL A 558 -28.22 -18.96 -7.65
C VAL A 558 -28.70 -18.04 -6.52
N MET A 559 -29.89 -17.43 -6.66
CA MET A 559 -30.44 -16.54 -5.63
C MET A 559 -30.72 -17.28 -4.31
N ARG A 560 -31.08 -18.56 -4.37
CA ARG A 560 -31.20 -19.41 -3.17
C ARG A 560 -29.88 -19.51 -2.39
N GLN A 561 -28.75 -19.68 -3.08
CA GLN A 561 -27.43 -19.72 -2.44
C GLN A 561 -27.05 -18.35 -1.86
N VAL A 562 -27.31 -17.26 -2.61
CA VAL A 562 -27.09 -15.87 -2.14
C VAL A 562 -27.93 -15.60 -0.88
N ALA A 563 -29.22 -15.95 -0.90
CA ALA A 563 -30.11 -15.76 0.23
C ALA A 563 -29.64 -16.53 1.47
N ARG A 564 -29.22 -17.79 1.28
CA ARG A 564 -28.67 -18.62 2.35
C ARG A 564 -27.41 -18.00 2.97
N TRP A 565 -26.46 -17.59 2.14
CA TRP A 565 -25.23 -16.94 2.59
C TRP A 565 -25.53 -15.64 3.35
N ALA A 566 -26.39 -14.77 2.79
CA ALA A 566 -26.73 -13.48 3.39
C ALA A 566 -27.42 -13.62 4.76
N THR A 567 -28.31 -14.61 4.91
CA THR A 567 -28.99 -14.87 6.20
C THR A 567 -28.08 -15.46 7.29
N THR A 568 -26.91 -15.98 6.93
CA THR A 568 -25.99 -16.65 7.88
C THR A 568 -24.72 -15.84 8.17
N HIS A 569 -24.18 -15.11 7.19
CA HIS A 569 -22.86 -14.52 7.30
C HIS A 569 -22.87 -12.99 7.44
N THR A 570 -23.71 -12.25 6.71
CA THR A 570 -23.66 -10.76 6.72
C THR A 570 -24.91 -10.12 6.10
N ARG A 571 -25.40 -9.01 6.69
CA ARG A 571 -26.32 -8.07 6.01
C ARG A 571 -25.56 -7.31 4.92
N SER A 572 -25.81 -7.68 3.67
CA SER A 572 -25.33 -6.96 2.49
C SER A 572 -26.45 -6.02 1.98
N PRO A 573 -26.29 -4.69 2.04
CA PRO A 573 -27.22 -3.74 1.43
C PRO A 573 -27.45 -4.03 -0.06
N GLU A 574 -26.43 -4.56 -0.74
CA GLU A 574 -26.50 -4.97 -2.14
C GLU A 574 -27.44 -6.16 -2.33
N VAL A 575 -27.37 -7.19 -1.47
CA VAL A 575 -28.30 -8.34 -1.50
C VAL A 575 -29.73 -7.93 -1.17
N LEU A 576 -29.91 -6.99 -0.23
CA LEU A 576 -31.22 -6.39 0.06
C LEU A 576 -31.78 -5.69 -1.18
N SER A 577 -31.00 -4.81 -1.81
CA SER A 577 -31.39 -4.10 -3.03
C SER A 577 -31.71 -5.06 -4.18
N LEU A 578 -30.97 -6.16 -4.30
CA LEU A 578 -31.23 -7.20 -5.29
C LEU A 578 -32.56 -7.91 -5.02
N ALA A 579 -32.84 -8.29 -3.77
CA ALA A 579 -34.10 -8.91 -3.38
C ALA A 579 -35.31 -8.00 -3.63
N GLU A 580 -35.20 -6.71 -3.33
CA GLU A 580 -36.21 -5.69 -3.65
C GLU A 580 -36.45 -5.59 -5.16
N THR A 581 -35.36 -5.61 -5.95
CA THR A 581 -35.43 -5.57 -7.41
C THR A 581 -36.14 -6.81 -7.95
N VAL A 582 -35.82 -8.01 -7.47
CA VAL A 582 -36.48 -9.26 -7.88
C VAL A 582 -37.99 -9.19 -7.66
N ILE A 583 -38.44 -8.75 -6.48
CA ILE A 583 -39.86 -8.64 -6.15
C ILE A 583 -40.56 -7.57 -7.00
N ALA A 584 -39.89 -6.44 -7.27
CA ALA A 584 -40.43 -5.39 -8.12
C ALA A 584 -40.55 -5.83 -9.59
N THR A 585 -39.59 -6.61 -10.08
CA THR A 585 -39.55 -7.10 -11.47
C THR A 585 -40.51 -8.28 -11.70
N ILE A 586 -40.71 -9.16 -10.72
CA ILE A 586 -41.54 -10.37 -10.83
C ILE A 586 -42.71 -10.32 -9.81
N PRO A 587 -43.71 -9.44 -10.02
CA PRO A 587 -44.90 -9.39 -9.15
C PRO A 587 -45.82 -10.60 -9.31
N HIS A 588 -45.70 -11.33 -10.44
CA HIS A 588 -46.52 -12.47 -10.83
C HIS A 588 -45.64 -13.60 -11.36
N PRO A 589 -45.05 -14.46 -10.50
CA PRO A 589 -44.21 -15.56 -10.97
C PRO A 589 -45.05 -16.60 -11.73
N THR A 590 -44.53 -17.04 -12.87
CA THR A 590 -45.17 -17.95 -13.83
C THR A 590 -44.34 -19.20 -14.13
N SER A 591 -43.03 -19.16 -13.90
CA SER A 591 -42.11 -20.30 -14.07
C SER A 591 -41.58 -20.81 -12.72
N VAL A 592 -41.03 -22.03 -12.71
CA VAL A 592 -40.38 -22.62 -11.52
C VAL A 592 -39.22 -21.74 -11.04
N ASP A 593 -38.43 -21.21 -11.97
CA ASP A 593 -37.29 -20.35 -11.67
C ASP A 593 -37.71 -19.01 -11.07
N GLU A 594 -38.75 -18.37 -11.62
CA GLU A 594 -39.34 -17.15 -11.07
C GLU A 594 -39.88 -17.35 -9.65
N VAL A 595 -40.53 -18.51 -9.40
CA VAL A 595 -40.98 -18.88 -8.06
C VAL A 595 -39.80 -19.00 -7.08
N ARG A 596 -38.70 -19.64 -7.50
CA ARG A 596 -37.48 -19.77 -6.68
C ARG A 596 -36.84 -18.40 -6.40
N LEU A 597 -36.70 -17.55 -7.42
CA LEU A 597 -36.19 -16.19 -7.31
C LEU A 597 -36.97 -15.38 -6.26
N VAL A 598 -38.29 -15.30 -6.42
CA VAL A 598 -39.14 -14.50 -5.54
C VAL A 598 -39.16 -15.08 -4.11
N SER A 599 -39.18 -16.41 -3.97
CA SER A 599 -39.13 -17.06 -2.65
C SER A 599 -37.81 -16.83 -1.91
N ALA A 600 -36.68 -16.87 -2.62
CA ALA A 600 -35.36 -16.57 -2.06
C ALA A 600 -35.22 -15.07 -1.71
N ALA A 601 -35.72 -14.17 -2.56
CA ALA A 601 -35.77 -12.73 -2.27
C ALA A 601 -36.61 -12.41 -1.03
N ILE A 602 -37.78 -13.04 -0.90
CA ILE A 602 -38.62 -12.96 0.31
C ILE A 602 -37.81 -13.37 1.56
N ARG A 603 -37.07 -14.48 1.48
CA ARG A 603 -36.26 -14.99 2.61
C ARG A 603 -35.18 -13.98 3.03
N VAL A 604 -34.54 -13.32 2.06
CA VAL A 604 -33.58 -12.22 2.32
C VAL A 604 -34.25 -11.08 3.07
N LEU A 605 -35.38 -10.56 2.57
CA LEU A 605 -36.05 -9.41 3.17
C LEU A 605 -36.48 -9.67 4.62
N ILE A 606 -36.94 -10.88 4.91
CA ILE A 606 -37.31 -11.29 6.28
C ILE A 606 -36.08 -11.45 7.16
N GLY A 607 -35.11 -12.26 6.73
CA GLY A 607 -33.93 -12.57 7.55
C GLY A 607 -33.13 -11.31 7.89
N LEU A 608 -33.09 -10.36 6.96
CA LEU A 608 -32.41 -9.09 7.16
C LEU A 608 -33.32 -7.97 7.73
N HIS A 609 -34.55 -8.29 8.13
CA HIS A 609 -35.52 -7.39 8.77
C HIS A 609 -35.75 -6.09 7.98
N SER A 610 -35.94 -6.19 6.66
CA SER A 610 -36.23 -5.04 5.81
C SER A 610 -37.56 -4.38 6.21
N GLU A 611 -37.62 -3.04 6.11
CA GLU A 611 -38.87 -2.27 6.25
C GLU A 611 -39.83 -2.48 5.07
N VAL A 612 -39.37 -3.12 3.99
CA VAL A 612 -40.17 -3.40 2.80
C VAL A 612 -41.32 -4.34 3.13
N LYS A 613 -42.55 -3.84 2.99
CA LYS A 613 -43.77 -4.62 3.19
C LYS A 613 -44.00 -5.57 2.02
N VAL A 614 -43.66 -6.84 2.21
CA VAL A 614 -44.18 -7.92 1.38
C VAL A 614 -45.69 -8.04 1.62
N THR A 615 -46.49 -7.98 0.56
CA THR A 615 -47.96 -7.99 0.65
C THR A 615 -48.51 -9.41 0.74
N GLU A 616 -49.62 -9.58 1.45
CA GLU A 616 -50.38 -10.85 1.48
C GLU A 616 -50.67 -11.37 0.06
N ASP A 617 -51.05 -10.47 -0.83
CA ASP A 617 -51.38 -10.75 -2.22
C ASP A 617 -50.19 -11.34 -3.00
N LEU A 618 -48.99 -10.79 -2.84
CA LEU A 618 -47.78 -11.37 -3.44
C LEU A 618 -47.52 -12.78 -2.89
N VAL A 619 -47.61 -12.96 -1.57
CA VAL A 619 -47.39 -14.26 -0.93
C VAL A 619 -48.36 -15.31 -1.46
N ARG A 620 -49.65 -14.98 -1.55
CA ARG A 620 -50.67 -15.90 -2.07
C ARG A 620 -50.41 -16.27 -3.52
N ARG A 621 -49.90 -15.35 -4.35
CA ARG A 621 -49.48 -15.65 -5.73
C ARG A 621 -48.29 -16.59 -5.80
N VAL A 622 -47.25 -16.36 -4.99
CA VAL A 622 -46.06 -17.24 -4.93
C VAL A 622 -46.47 -18.65 -4.51
N ILE A 623 -47.33 -18.79 -3.49
CA ILE A 623 -47.88 -20.10 -3.07
C ILE A 623 -48.63 -20.78 -4.21
N ALA A 624 -49.51 -20.05 -4.90
CA ALA A 624 -50.30 -20.60 -6.01
C ALA A 624 -49.42 -21.04 -7.19
N ALA A 625 -48.42 -20.23 -7.56
CA ALA A 625 -47.47 -20.55 -8.62
C ALA A 625 -46.59 -21.74 -8.24
N GLY A 626 -46.07 -21.76 -7.00
CA GLY A 626 -45.29 -22.86 -6.45
C GLY A 626 -46.05 -24.19 -6.51
N ARG A 627 -47.32 -24.21 -6.08
CA ARG A 627 -48.18 -25.41 -6.16
C ARG A 627 -48.36 -25.98 -7.57
N GLY A 628 -48.09 -25.19 -8.61
CA GLY A 628 -48.12 -25.62 -10.01
C GLY A 628 -46.84 -26.29 -10.52
N THR A 629 -45.71 -26.25 -9.80
CA THR A 629 -44.39 -26.65 -10.34
C THR A 629 -44.10 -28.15 -10.30
N ALA A 630 -44.87 -28.94 -9.54
CA ALA A 630 -44.65 -30.36 -9.28
C ALA A 630 -43.26 -30.74 -8.69
N ASP A 631 -42.43 -29.75 -8.32
CA ASP A 631 -41.09 -29.94 -7.76
C ASP A 631 -41.13 -29.83 -6.21
N PRO A 632 -40.91 -30.93 -5.47
CA PRO A 632 -40.99 -30.94 -4.00
C PRO A 632 -40.08 -29.93 -3.31
N GLU A 633 -38.87 -29.71 -3.84
CA GLU A 633 -37.91 -28.79 -3.22
C GLU A 633 -38.33 -27.33 -3.42
N THR A 634 -38.82 -26.96 -4.61
CA THR A 634 -39.43 -25.63 -4.82
C THR A 634 -40.65 -25.43 -3.93
N LEU A 635 -41.52 -26.43 -3.81
CA LEU A 635 -42.70 -26.36 -2.95
C LEU A 635 -42.32 -26.15 -1.48
N ARG A 636 -41.30 -26.90 -1.01
CA ARG A 636 -40.75 -26.76 0.35
C ARG A 636 -40.28 -25.33 0.61
N GLU A 637 -39.52 -24.77 -0.33
CA GLU A 637 -38.97 -23.42 -0.18
C GLU A 637 -40.01 -22.34 -0.20
N VAL A 638 -40.98 -22.43 -1.11
CA VAL A 638 -42.13 -21.54 -1.17
C VAL A 638 -42.86 -21.59 0.16
N ALA A 639 -43.20 -22.79 0.64
CA ALA A 639 -43.91 -22.97 1.89
C ALA A 639 -43.14 -22.38 3.10
N GLY A 640 -41.82 -22.63 3.19
CA GLY A 640 -41.00 -22.09 4.27
C GLY A 640 -40.80 -20.56 4.20
N ALA A 641 -40.48 -20.03 3.02
CA ALA A 641 -40.25 -18.58 2.86
C ALA A 641 -41.54 -17.77 3.10
N THR A 642 -42.69 -18.32 2.72
CA THR A 642 -43.99 -17.65 2.87
C THR A 642 -44.61 -17.83 4.25
N SER A 643 -44.32 -18.93 4.97
CA SER A 643 -44.76 -19.15 6.35
C SER A 643 -44.34 -18.00 7.27
N SER A 644 -43.08 -17.59 7.21
CA SER A 644 -42.55 -16.48 8.02
C SER A 644 -43.24 -15.14 7.73
N ILE A 645 -43.67 -14.88 6.49
CA ILE A 645 -44.45 -13.68 6.18
C ILE A 645 -45.86 -13.80 6.74
N MET A 646 -46.50 -14.96 6.60
CA MET A 646 -47.85 -15.18 7.11
C MET A 646 -47.92 -14.96 8.63
N LEU A 647 -46.87 -15.35 9.38
CA LEU A 647 -46.73 -14.97 10.79
C LEU A 647 -46.73 -13.45 10.99
N ASN A 648 -45.86 -12.73 10.27
CA ASN A 648 -45.73 -11.27 10.39
C ASN A 648 -47.00 -10.51 9.98
N LEU A 649 -47.78 -11.07 9.05
CA LEU A 649 -49.07 -10.53 8.63
C LEU A 649 -50.23 -10.87 9.58
N GLY A 650 -50.01 -11.70 10.61
CA GLY A 650 -51.03 -12.08 11.58
C GLY A 650 -51.87 -13.31 11.21
N PHE A 651 -51.35 -14.20 10.37
CA PHE A 651 -51.98 -15.47 9.96
C PHE A 651 -51.21 -16.71 10.49
N PRO A 652 -51.17 -16.93 11.82
CA PRO A 652 -50.33 -17.97 12.42
C PRO A 652 -50.77 -19.42 12.12
N ASP A 653 -52.05 -19.65 11.84
CA ASP A 653 -52.55 -20.99 11.46
C ASP A 653 -52.17 -21.35 10.02
N GLU A 654 -52.21 -20.38 9.10
CA GLU A 654 -51.74 -20.59 7.72
C GLU A 654 -50.22 -20.83 7.71
N ALA A 655 -49.46 -20.05 8.50
CA ALA A 655 -48.03 -20.24 8.65
C ALA A 655 -47.67 -21.64 9.18
N LEU A 656 -48.40 -22.12 10.18
CA LEU A 656 -48.23 -23.48 10.73
C LEU A 656 -48.48 -24.55 9.67
N SER A 657 -49.58 -24.44 8.92
CA SER A 657 -49.89 -25.39 7.85
C SER A 657 -48.81 -25.42 6.76
N LEU A 658 -48.34 -24.26 6.32
CA LEU A 658 -47.28 -24.15 5.32
C LEU A 658 -45.98 -24.75 5.83
N GLN A 659 -45.63 -24.51 7.09
CA GLN A 659 -44.38 -25.02 7.63
C GLN A 659 -44.40 -26.52 7.87
N GLN A 660 -45.56 -27.08 8.25
CA GLN A 660 -45.76 -28.54 8.29
C GLN A 660 -45.63 -29.19 6.90
N GLU A 661 -46.19 -28.54 5.87
CA GLU A 661 -46.02 -28.94 4.47
C GLU A 661 -44.52 -28.93 4.08
N ALA A 662 -43.77 -27.89 4.45
CA ALA A 662 -42.33 -27.80 4.22
C ALA A 662 -41.51 -28.89 4.95
N VAL A 663 -41.88 -29.30 6.15
CA VAL A 663 -41.22 -30.42 6.86
C VAL A 663 -41.49 -31.75 6.15
N HIS A 664 -42.69 -31.93 5.59
CA HIS A 664 -43.06 -33.15 4.87
C HIS A 664 -42.36 -33.27 3.51
N LEU A 665 -42.20 -32.14 2.80
CA LEU A 665 -41.56 -32.08 1.49
C LEU A 665 -40.03 -32.14 1.54
N ALA A 666 -39.42 -32.06 2.73
CA ALA A 666 -37.97 -32.08 2.87
C ALA A 666 -37.36 -33.48 2.62
N GLU A 667 -36.63 -33.62 1.52
CA GLU A 667 -36.02 -34.89 1.11
C GLU A 667 -34.66 -35.16 1.76
N THR A 668 -33.89 -34.11 2.08
CA THR A 668 -32.57 -34.24 2.71
C THR A 668 -32.63 -33.99 4.21
N THR A 669 -31.74 -34.64 4.98
CA THR A 669 -31.62 -34.43 6.43
C THR A 669 -31.48 -32.97 6.80
N LEU A 670 -30.71 -32.22 6.02
CA LEU A 670 -30.51 -30.81 6.25
C LEU A 670 -31.74 -29.96 5.88
N ALA A 671 -32.36 -30.21 4.73
CA ALA A 671 -33.60 -29.51 4.37
C ALA A 671 -34.65 -29.73 5.45
N ARG A 672 -34.72 -30.93 6.01
CA ARG A 672 -35.61 -31.28 7.12
C ARG A 672 -35.23 -30.53 8.40
N ALA A 673 -33.95 -30.47 8.74
CA ALA A 673 -33.47 -29.71 9.90
C ALA A 673 -33.82 -28.22 9.80
N GLY A 674 -33.61 -27.60 8.63
CA GLY A 674 -33.99 -26.21 8.37
C GLY A 674 -35.50 -25.99 8.48
N SER A 675 -36.31 -26.85 7.85
CA SER A 675 -37.77 -26.77 7.95
C SER A 675 -38.28 -26.99 9.38
N LEU A 676 -37.65 -27.85 10.18
CA LEU A 676 -37.99 -28.03 11.60
C LEU A 676 -37.60 -26.81 12.43
N ALA A 677 -36.45 -26.17 12.16
CA ALA A 677 -36.06 -24.93 12.83
C ALA A 677 -37.10 -23.83 12.60
N ASP A 678 -37.52 -23.64 11.35
CA ASP A 678 -38.56 -22.68 10.99
C ASP A 678 -39.92 -23.07 11.63
N LEU A 679 -40.25 -24.36 11.74
CA LEU A 679 -41.46 -24.84 12.44
C LEU A 679 -41.43 -24.54 13.94
N GLY A 680 -40.29 -24.77 14.59
CA GLY A 680 -40.12 -24.41 15.99
C GLY A 680 -40.35 -22.93 16.21
N TRP A 681 -39.87 -22.07 15.30
CA TRP A 681 -40.11 -20.63 15.34
C TRP A 681 -41.59 -20.26 15.20
N VAL A 682 -42.34 -20.94 14.33
CA VAL A 682 -43.80 -20.78 14.22
C VAL A 682 -44.49 -21.08 15.56
N HIS A 683 -44.15 -22.20 16.20
CA HIS A 683 -44.70 -22.54 17.52
C HIS A 683 -44.27 -21.55 18.61
N HIS A 684 -43.03 -21.07 18.57
CA HIS A 684 -42.52 -20.06 19.50
C HIS A 684 -43.35 -18.77 19.40
N MET A 685 -43.56 -18.25 18.20
CA MET A 685 -44.34 -17.03 17.96
C MET A 685 -45.82 -17.19 18.34
N ARG A 686 -46.35 -18.41 18.37
CA ARG A 686 -47.70 -18.74 18.86
C ARG A 686 -47.78 -18.86 20.39
N GLY A 687 -46.65 -18.80 21.09
CA GLY A 687 -46.56 -19.00 22.54
C GLY A 687 -46.60 -20.47 22.98
N GLU A 688 -46.46 -21.41 22.04
CA GLU A 688 -46.46 -22.86 22.29
C GLU A 688 -45.02 -23.33 22.61
N LEU A 689 -44.45 -22.78 23.68
CA LEU A 689 -43.01 -22.80 23.94
C LEU A 689 -42.43 -24.21 24.23
N GLU A 690 -43.18 -25.09 24.90
CA GLU A 690 -42.76 -26.48 25.11
C GLU A 690 -42.68 -27.26 23.79
N GLU A 691 -43.62 -27.00 22.87
CA GLU A 691 -43.63 -27.67 21.57
C GLU A 691 -42.54 -27.11 20.66
N ALA A 692 -42.30 -25.79 20.70
CA ALA A 692 -41.17 -25.15 20.03
C ALA A 692 -39.83 -25.77 20.49
N GLU A 693 -39.62 -25.90 21.80
CA GLU A 693 -38.43 -26.54 22.38
C GLU A 693 -38.26 -27.98 21.86
N ARG A 694 -39.32 -28.80 21.91
CA ARG A 694 -39.28 -30.19 21.42
C ARG A 694 -38.88 -30.26 19.95
N ILE A 695 -39.40 -29.37 19.12
CA ILE A 695 -39.11 -29.33 17.68
C ILE A 695 -37.68 -28.85 17.43
N TYR A 696 -37.20 -27.86 18.18
CA TYR A 696 -35.80 -27.44 18.08
C TYR A 696 -34.83 -28.55 18.50
N GLU A 697 -35.16 -29.32 19.54
CA GLU A 697 -34.37 -30.50 19.94
C GLU A 697 -34.35 -31.58 18.85
N GLU A 698 -35.48 -31.82 18.18
CA GLU A 698 -35.57 -32.73 17.03
C GLU A 698 -34.70 -32.25 15.86
N ALA A 699 -34.75 -30.95 15.54
CA ALA A 699 -33.91 -30.35 14.51
C ALA A 699 -32.42 -30.42 14.88
N LEU A 700 -32.07 -30.16 16.14
CA LEU A 700 -30.70 -30.17 16.63
C LEU A 700 -30.10 -31.58 16.57
N ALA A 701 -30.89 -32.61 16.90
CA ALA A 701 -30.44 -34.00 16.89
C ALA A 701 -30.02 -34.52 15.50
N ILE A 702 -30.59 -33.95 14.43
CA ILE A 702 -30.28 -34.31 13.04
C ILE A 702 -29.34 -33.32 12.34
N THR A 703 -28.94 -32.24 13.03
CA THR A 703 -28.02 -31.22 12.50
C THR A 703 -26.61 -31.51 12.99
N PRO A 704 -25.63 -31.78 12.10
CA PRO A 704 -24.25 -31.99 12.49
C PRO A 704 -23.68 -30.78 13.26
N PRO A 705 -22.82 -30.98 14.28
CA PRO A 705 -22.21 -29.90 15.06
C PRO A 705 -21.44 -28.87 14.22
N GLU A 706 -20.95 -29.31 13.06
CA GLU A 706 -20.18 -28.48 12.14
C GLU A 706 -21.06 -27.52 11.34
N VAL A 707 -22.39 -27.68 11.34
CA VAL A 707 -23.30 -26.80 10.59
C VAL A 707 -23.73 -25.63 11.47
N PHE A 708 -23.58 -24.39 10.99
CA PHE A 708 -23.96 -23.14 11.67
C PHE A 708 -25.35 -23.18 12.34
N ASN A 709 -26.33 -23.78 11.67
CA ASN A 709 -27.68 -23.96 12.21
C ASN A 709 -27.71 -24.71 13.55
N HIS A 710 -26.72 -25.55 13.85
CA HIS A 710 -26.59 -26.25 15.12
C HIS A 710 -26.47 -25.25 16.28
N LEU A 711 -25.59 -24.25 16.15
CA LEU A 711 -25.40 -23.22 17.18
C LEU A 711 -26.65 -22.36 17.36
N THR A 712 -27.29 -21.97 16.24
CA THR A 712 -28.53 -21.19 16.27
C THR A 712 -29.66 -21.95 16.96
N LEU A 713 -29.83 -23.25 16.66
CA LEU A 713 -30.81 -24.11 17.31
C LEU A 713 -30.56 -24.23 18.83
N MET A 714 -29.30 -24.32 19.27
CA MET A 714 -28.98 -24.32 20.69
C MET A 714 -29.41 -23.03 21.39
N GLY A 715 -29.25 -21.89 20.73
CA GLY A 715 -29.71 -20.59 21.23
C GLY A 715 -31.23 -20.47 21.25
N ASN A 716 -31.91 -20.92 20.19
CA ASN A 716 -33.38 -20.92 20.11
C ASN A 716 -34.01 -21.77 21.23
N ILE A 717 -33.41 -22.92 21.59
CA ILE A 717 -33.84 -23.72 22.75
C ILE A 717 -33.69 -22.91 24.04
N ALA A 718 -32.55 -22.24 24.23
CA ALA A 718 -32.34 -21.42 25.42
C ALA A 718 -33.36 -20.27 25.49
N GLU A 719 -33.70 -19.67 24.36
CA GLU A 719 -34.69 -18.60 24.27
C GLU A 719 -36.12 -19.09 24.54
N ALA A 720 -36.54 -20.22 23.98
CA ALA A 720 -37.84 -20.82 24.29
C ALA A 720 -37.98 -21.14 25.79
N GLN A 721 -36.91 -21.65 26.42
CA GLN A 721 -36.86 -21.89 27.87
C GLN A 721 -36.92 -20.59 28.68
N LEU A 722 -36.29 -19.51 28.21
CA LEU A 722 -36.35 -18.19 28.83
C LEU A 722 -37.78 -17.64 28.83
N ASP A 723 -38.42 -17.66 27.66
CA ASP A 723 -39.75 -17.11 27.47
C ASP A 723 -40.81 -17.91 28.24
N ALA A 724 -40.55 -19.20 28.49
CA ALA A 724 -41.38 -20.05 29.34
C ALA A 724 -41.10 -19.87 30.85
N GLY A 725 -40.18 -18.97 31.24
CA GLY A 725 -39.81 -18.69 32.62
C GLY A 725 -38.95 -19.77 33.28
N ARG A 726 -38.38 -20.70 32.50
CA ARG A 726 -37.51 -21.79 33.00
C ARG A 726 -36.05 -21.35 33.07
N PHE A 727 -35.77 -20.34 33.88
CA PHE A 727 -34.47 -19.66 33.91
C PHE A 727 -33.26 -20.57 34.23
N ASP A 728 -33.43 -21.60 35.06
CA ASP A 728 -32.37 -22.57 35.36
C ASP A 728 -31.95 -23.37 34.11
N GLN A 729 -32.93 -23.83 33.32
CA GLN A 729 -32.70 -24.61 32.10
C GLN A 729 -32.11 -23.72 31.01
N ALA A 730 -32.71 -22.54 30.81
CA ALA A 730 -32.21 -21.52 29.88
C ALA A 730 -30.74 -21.16 30.14
N ALA A 731 -30.36 -20.92 31.40
CA ALA A 731 -28.99 -20.59 31.74
C ALA A 731 -28.03 -21.77 31.49
N ALA A 732 -28.48 -23.02 31.70
CA ALA A 732 -27.67 -24.19 31.39
C ALA A 732 -27.47 -24.36 29.87
N GLN A 733 -28.53 -24.14 29.09
CA GLN A 733 -28.49 -24.25 27.63
C GLN A 733 -27.67 -23.12 26.99
N ALA A 734 -27.87 -21.88 27.40
CA ALA A 734 -27.12 -20.73 26.91
C ALA A 734 -25.60 -20.86 27.18
N ARG A 735 -25.20 -21.44 28.32
CA ARG A 735 -23.79 -21.77 28.59
C ARG A 735 -23.22 -22.80 27.61
N LYS A 736 -24.00 -23.82 27.24
CA LYS A 736 -23.57 -24.81 26.23
C LYS A 736 -23.40 -24.14 24.86
N ALA A 737 -24.39 -23.34 24.45
CA ALA A 737 -24.35 -22.61 23.19
C ALA A 737 -23.15 -21.65 23.11
N ARG A 738 -22.89 -20.87 24.17
CA ARG A 738 -21.74 -19.95 24.24
C ARG A 738 -20.40 -20.67 24.16
N ARG A 739 -20.26 -21.85 24.77
CA ARG A 739 -19.02 -22.64 24.66
C ARG A 739 -18.78 -23.13 23.24
N ALA A 740 -19.85 -23.49 22.53
CA ALA A 740 -19.76 -23.93 21.15
C ALA A 740 -19.53 -22.76 20.17
N ALA A 741 -19.93 -21.53 20.53
CA ALA A 741 -19.79 -20.33 19.70
C ALA A 741 -18.42 -19.61 19.77
N GLN A 742 -17.35 -20.23 20.30
CA GLN A 742 -16.06 -19.55 20.55
C GLN A 742 -15.33 -18.97 19.31
N GLY A 743 -15.80 -19.28 18.09
CA GLY A 743 -15.27 -18.74 16.83
C GLY A 743 -16.16 -17.70 16.12
N ASP A 744 -17.38 -17.45 16.61
CA ASP A 744 -18.34 -16.53 16.00
C ASP A 744 -18.69 -15.40 16.98
N PRO A 745 -18.15 -14.18 16.79
CA PRO A 745 -18.39 -13.05 17.69
C PRO A 745 -19.88 -12.67 17.85
N MET A 746 -20.70 -12.86 16.80
CA MET A 746 -22.11 -12.48 16.82
C MET A 746 -22.93 -13.50 17.61
N LEU A 747 -22.79 -14.79 17.32
CA LEU A 747 -23.45 -15.86 18.07
C LEU A 747 -22.96 -15.92 19.52
N ALA A 748 -21.68 -15.63 19.75
CA ALA A 748 -21.14 -15.52 21.08
C ALA A 748 -21.84 -14.39 21.84
N ALA A 749 -21.92 -13.17 21.29
CA ALA A 749 -22.59 -12.04 21.94
C ALA A 749 -24.07 -12.33 22.20
N TRP A 750 -24.78 -12.93 21.23
CA TRP A 750 -26.18 -13.32 21.36
C TRP A 750 -26.43 -14.31 22.51
N THR A 751 -25.68 -15.42 22.53
CA THR A 751 -25.81 -16.47 23.57
C THR A 751 -25.41 -15.96 24.96
N LEU A 752 -24.47 -15.01 25.03
CA LEU A 752 -24.11 -14.33 26.27
C LEU A 752 -25.24 -13.41 26.77
N GLY A 753 -25.94 -12.71 25.87
CA GLY A 753 -27.14 -11.95 26.17
C GLY A 753 -28.26 -12.81 26.74
N LEU A 754 -28.57 -13.95 26.10
CA LEU A 754 -29.55 -14.92 26.60
C LEU A 754 -29.16 -15.44 28.00
N LEU A 755 -27.87 -15.77 28.22
CA LEU A 755 -27.36 -16.19 29.53
C LEU A 755 -27.53 -15.09 30.59
N ALA A 756 -27.26 -13.83 30.24
CA ALA A 756 -27.43 -12.70 31.15
C ALA A 756 -28.89 -12.54 31.59
N ILE A 757 -29.84 -12.60 30.64
CA ILE A 757 -31.28 -12.52 30.92
C ILE A 757 -31.71 -13.68 31.83
N ALA A 758 -31.23 -14.90 31.56
CA ALA A 758 -31.52 -16.08 32.38
C ALA A 758 -31.03 -15.90 33.82
N GLU A 759 -29.77 -15.48 34.01
CA GLU A 759 -29.18 -15.29 35.34
C GLU A 759 -29.85 -14.16 36.14
N ILE A 760 -30.30 -13.09 35.47
CA ILE A 760 -31.11 -12.05 36.12
C ILE A 760 -32.45 -12.63 36.58
N GLY A 761 -33.12 -13.42 35.74
CA GLY A 761 -34.41 -14.05 36.04
C GLY A 761 -34.36 -15.05 37.21
N ARG A 762 -33.21 -15.73 37.43
CA ARG A 762 -32.97 -16.60 38.60
C ARG A 762 -32.86 -15.83 39.92
N GLY A 763 -32.51 -14.54 39.84
CA GLY A 763 -32.32 -13.65 40.97
C GLY A 763 -31.10 -12.75 40.79
N PRO A 764 -31.20 -11.42 41.00
CA PRO A 764 -30.10 -10.51 40.77
C PRO A 764 -28.94 -10.79 41.74
N SER A 765 -27.82 -11.26 41.20
CA SER A 765 -26.56 -11.47 41.90
C SER A 765 -25.45 -10.58 41.31
N GLU A 766 -24.35 -10.41 42.04
CA GLU A 766 -23.17 -9.71 41.53
C GLU A 766 -22.62 -10.38 40.26
N SER A 767 -22.66 -11.72 40.21
CA SER A 767 -22.31 -12.51 39.03
C SER A 767 -23.25 -12.21 37.84
N ALA A 768 -24.57 -12.14 38.07
CA ALA A 768 -25.53 -11.84 37.01
C ALA A 768 -25.32 -10.42 36.44
N ARG A 769 -25.03 -9.44 37.31
CA ARG A 769 -24.70 -8.06 36.88
C ARG A 769 -23.41 -7.99 36.08
N SER A 770 -22.38 -8.75 36.47
CA SER A 770 -21.12 -8.82 35.72
C SER A 770 -21.31 -9.42 34.34
N ILE A 771 -22.07 -10.53 34.24
CA ILE A 771 -22.38 -11.18 32.95
C ILE A 771 -23.19 -10.23 32.06
N ALA A 772 -24.18 -9.53 32.62
CA ALA A 772 -24.98 -8.55 31.88
C ALA A 772 -24.15 -7.37 31.35
N ALA A 773 -23.22 -6.85 32.15
CA ALA A 773 -22.33 -5.77 31.70
C ALA A 773 -21.40 -6.23 30.57
N GLN A 774 -20.88 -7.46 30.65
CA GLN A 774 -20.08 -8.05 29.57
C GLN A 774 -20.93 -8.27 28.32
N ALA A 775 -22.14 -8.83 28.47
CA ALA A 775 -23.08 -9.04 27.37
C ALA A 775 -23.41 -7.73 26.67
N GLU A 776 -23.69 -6.66 27.41
CA GLU A 776 -23.98 -5.34 26.84
C GLU A 776 -22.78 -4.77 26.07
N ALA A 777 -21.56 -4.91 26.59
CA ALA A 777 -20.36 -4.44 25.89
C ALA A 777 -20.14 -5.18 24.56
N GLU A 778 -20.19 -6.52 24.58
CA GLU A 778 -20.07 -7.35 23.37
C GLU A 778 -21.21 -7.08 22.38
N LEU A 779 -22.46 -6.99 22.87
CA LEU A 779 -23.62 -6.67 22.04
C LEU A 779 -23.51 -5.28 21.43
N VAL A 780 -23.10 -4.23 22.14
CA VAL A 780 -22.94 -2.87 21.60
C VAL A 780 -21.85 -2.81 20.52
N GLU A 781 -20.76 -3.55 20.68
CA GLU A 781 -19.70 -3.63 19.67
C GLU A 781 -20.22 -4.25 18.38
N VAL A 782 -20.99 -5.33 18.48
CA VAL A 782 -21.54 -6.07 17.33
C VAL A 782 -22.78 -5.39 16.73
N THR A 783 -23.62 -4.72 17.54
CA THR A 783 -24.90 -4.09 17.11
C THR A 783 -24.77 -2.71 16.48
N ARG A 784 -23.61 -2.04 16.59
CA ARG A 784 -23.33 -0.79 15.84
C ARG A 784 -23.35 -0.96 14.31
N ARG A 785 -23.36 -2.21 13.84
CA ARG A 785 -23.71 -2.62 12.48
C ARG A 785 -25.10 -3.22 12.57
N ASP A 786 -26.11 -2.68 11.88
CA ASP A 786 -27.53 -3.08 11.96
C ASP A 786 -27.73 -4.59 12.22
N SER A 787 -27.82 -5.02 13.48
CA SER A 787 -27.62 -6.44 13.85
C SER A 787 -28.95 -7.13 14.21
N PRO A 788 -29.18 -8.38 13.75
CA PRO A 788 -30.41 -9.13 14.04
C PRO A 788 -30.62 -9.46 15.53
N ILE A 789 -29.58 -9.32 16.37
CA ILE A 789 -29.66 -9.60 17.81
C ILE A 789 -29.90 -8.34 18.66
N GLY A 790 -30.20 -7.20 18.02
CA GLY A 790 -30.50 -5.94 18.70
C GLY A 790 -31.64 -6.06 19.72
N TYR A 791 -32.64 -6.90 19.44
CA TYR A 791 -33.74 -7.16 20.38
C TYR A 791 -33.25 -7.76 21.71
N VAL A 792 -32.16 -8.53 21.72
CA VAL A 792 -31.57 -9.08 22.96
C VAL A 792 -30.93 -7.97 23.79
N LEU A 793 -30.31 -6.99 23.14
CA LEU A 793 -29.78 -5.81 23.82
C LEU A 793 -30.92 -5.00 24.47
N ASP A 794 -32.04 -4.84 23.77
CA ASP A 794 -33.22 -4.16 24.30
C ASP A 794 -33.86 -4.95 25.46
N ARG A 795 -34.09 -6.26 25.30
CA ARG A 795 -34.56 -7.15 26.38
C ARG A 795 -33.63 -7.10 27.59
N LEU A 796 -32.31 -7.12 27.38
CA LEU A 796 -31.33 -7.06 28.46
C LEU A 796 -31.41 -5.73 29.22
N ARG A 797 -31.64 -4.61 28.53
CA ARG A 797 -31.85 -3.30 29.15
C ARG A 797 -33.14 -3.22 29.95
N GLU A 798 -34.21 -3.90 29.50
CA GLU A 798 -35.49 -3.95 30.20
C GLU A 798 -35.43 -4.73 31.51
N VAL A 799 -34.72 -5.87 31.54
CA VAL A 799 -34.63 -6.72 32.73
C VAL A 799 -33.56 -6.28 33.74
N ARG A 800 -32.71 -5.32 33.37
CA ARG A 800 -31.61 -4.87 34.24
C ARG A 800 -32.16 -4.13 35.47
N PRO A 801 -31.86 -4.58 36.70
CA PRO A 801 -32.14 -3.78 37.89
C PRO A 801 -31.29 -2.49 37.84
N SER A 802 -31.91 -1.36 38.19
CA SER A 802 -31.26 -0.05 38.32
C SER A 802 -30.09 -0.05 39.30
#